data_AF-A0A4Y7KCE5-F1
#
_entry.id   AF-A0A4Y7KCE5-F1
#
_cell.length_a   1.000
_cell.length_b   1.000
_cell.length_c   1.000
_cell.angle_alpha   90.00
_cell.angle_beta   90.00
_cell.angle_gamma   90.00
#
_symmetry.space_group_name_H-M   'P 1'
#
loop_
_entity.id
_entity.type
_entity.pdbx_description
1 polymer ?
#
loop_
_entity_poly.entity_id
_entity_poly.type
_entity_poly.pdbx_seq_one_letter_code
_entity_poly.pdbx_strand_id
1 'polypeptide(L)'
;MEKRISSLLSLSLFLLLLISALTYCSAKSVSDILGLQSIERTTSQAERLIRQLNLIPKDAEPVDEQSLTADVPKIVEKRFTFPNLIDTNGVSVEDLGHHAGYYKLEHSHAARMFYFFFESRGNKSDDPVVIWLTGGPGCSSELALFYENGPFKIADNMSLVLNEYGWDKASNLIYVDQPTGTGFSYTSDKRDLRHDETGVSDDLYDFLQAFFQKHPQFVNNDFFITGESYAGHYIPAFAARVHQGNKAKEGIHINLKGFAIGNGLTDPAIQYKAYTDYALDMGLINESQQKSINKILPTCELAIKLCGNLLVLNFLFIVQIKLIAGNINHYDIRIQCKGQLCYDFSNMDKFLNQRKVRDALGVGDIEFVSCSPTVYQGMLMDWMRNLEVGIPTLLEDGIQLLVYAGEYDLICNWLGNSRWVEAMEWSGHQEYVASPKVPFVVDGAEAGVLKSYGPLSFLKVHNAGHMVPMDQPKAALEMLKRWTGGKLAEAEGRAEIMYMGNPSPVSLLDSCTAIKQALQTRAQIIVNGSHKDIYPISRLISFFSLSGTPIGLDYSCRLFNQIDKPNVFIWNTMIRGHSRSESPQESCLFFQIYDRPRNFLIAFYSTVDKLDYARQLLDECCNRDLVSFNTMISGYARGGRPNEALRLFNEMRGSGIHPDEYTIVALLSACSWVGAQKISKQIHSLAYKNLNFNETSVLLKTALVDMYAKCGLMEMAHLVFSKMGMRKSIEAWSAMISGYVRSGELDMAQELFNQMEERDLVCWTAMICGYCQMGKYKEALELFKEMEKFGIKPDEVTLATVISAFNIFHEVPRKSRTVFLFNAIISALAQHGLGNTAIDIFLEMESDGLRPDEITVIAILSACSHTGLIEEGTKLFDSMLMVHGITPENEHYCCMVDLFGRSGRLKEAYEFIQKMPTDNDPIIWRSFMGACRIHGNVEMGEIAGKRLLELDPDHGARYVLLFNMFSNANRWEDARTVRKVMDERNPEAT
;
A
#
# COMPACT_ATOMS: atom_id res chain seq x y z
N MET A 1 -20.33 36.55 51.14
CA MET A 1 -19.26 35.52 51.18
C MET A 1 -18.94 35.08 49.74
N GLU A 2 -18.33 35.80 48.80
CA GLU A 2 -17.66 37.10 48.72
C GLU A 2 -16.52 37.33 49.71
N LYS A 3 -15.47 36.50 49.56
CA LYS A 3 -14.03 36.81 49.74
C LYS A 3 -13.24 35.48 49.78
N ARG A 4 -13.03 34.84 48.62
CA ARG A 4 -11.94 33.84 48.41
C ARG A 4 -11.66 33.45 46.94
N ILE A 5 -12.02 34.26 45.94
CA ILE A 5 -11.72 33.99 44.50
C ILE A 5 -11.00 35.20 43.84
N SER A 6 -10.17 35.95 44.57
CA SER A 6 -9.41 37.10 44.00
C SER A 6 -7.89 37.02 44.18
N SER A 7 -7.31 35.82 44.31
CA SER A 7 -5.84 35.66 44.47
C SER A 7 -5.16 34.75 43.43
N LEU A 8 -5.85 34.30 42.38
CA LEU A 8 -5.27 33.43 41.34
C LEU A 8 -5.29 33.99 39.92
N LEU A 9 -5.72 35.25 39.74
CA LEU A 9 -5.77 35.93 38.43
C LEU A 9 -4.67 37.00 38.24
N SER A 10 -3.72 37.13 39.17
CA SER A 10 -2.67 38.17 39.12
C SER A 10 -1.25 37.66 38.81
N LEU A 11 -1.06 36.38 38.47
CA LEU A 11 0.26 35.84 38.11
C LEU A 11 0.45 35.53 36.62
N SER A 12 -0.62 35.51 35.82
CA SER A 12 -0.55 35.20 34.38
C SER A 12 -0.41 36.42 33.47
N LEU A 13 -0.57 37.64 33.99
CA LEU A 13 -0.49 38.88 33.20
C LEU A 13 0.91 39.55 33.21
N PHE A 14 1.85 39.07 34.03
CA PHE A 14 3.18 39.68 34.18
C PHE A 14 4.26 39.02 33.30
N LEU A 15 4.02 37.83 32.77
CA LEU A 15 4.99 37.12 31.90
C LEU A 15 4.81 37.40 30.39
N LEU A 16 3.68 38.01 30.00
CA LEU A 16 3.34 38.31 28.59
C LEU A 16 3.74 39.73 28.15
N LEU A 17 4.35 40.53 29.03
CA LEU A 17 4.75 41.92 28.76
C LEU A 17 6.27 42.15 28.66
N LEU A 18 7.09 41.09 28.64
CA LEU A 18 8.56 41.21 28.69
C LEU A 18 9.31 40.73 27.45
N ILE A 19 8.65 40.28 26.37
CA ILE A 19 9.35 39.76 25.16
C ILE A 19 8.81 40.35 23.84
N SER A 20 8.07 41.46 23.89
CA SER A 20 7.57 42.13 22.66
C SER A 20 7.78 43.65 22.66
N ALA A 21 9.01 44.10 22.92
CA ALA A 21 9.51 45.37 22.39
C ALA A 21 11.02 45.47 22.65
N LEU A 22 11.83 45.30 21.60
CA LEU A 22 12.88 46.24 21.18
C LEU A 22 13.81 45.54 20.20
N THR A 23 13.46 45.68 18.93
CA THR A 23 14.37 45.51 17.80
C THR A 23 15.20 46.79 17.59
N TYR A 24 16.45 46.56 17.16
CA TYR A 24 17.32 47.42 16.34
C TYR A 24 18.33 48.44 16.95
N CYS A 25 19.61 48.09 16.73
CA CYS A 25 20.70 48.89 16.11
C CYS A 25 21.90 49.32 17.00
N SER A 26 23.06 48.67 16.85
CA SER A 26 24.27 49.20 16.18
C SER A 26 25.50 48.30 16.41
N ALA A 27 26.37 48.26 15.41
CA ALA A 27 27.51 47.36 15.28
C ALA A 27 28.76 47.77 16.07
N LYS A 28 29.55 46.77 16.52
CA LYS A 28 31.03 46.83 16.51
C LYS A 28 31.64 45.43 16.59
N SER A 29 32.70 45.26 15.82
CA SER A 29 33.40 44.04 15.43
C SER A 29 34.21 43.40 16.56
N VAL A 30 34.19 42.06 16.59
CA VAL A 30 35.12 41.19 17.35
C VAL A 30 36.23 40.65 16.41
N SER A 31 36.40 41.26 15.23
CA SER A 31 37.45 40.90 14.26
C SER A 31 38.86 41.39 14.64
N ASP A 32 39.01 42.15 15.73
CA ASP A 32 40.26 42.88 16.01
C ASP A 32 41.11 42.29 17.15
N ILE A 33 40.76 41.13 17.72
CA ILE A 33 41.48 40.58 18.90
C ILE A 33 42.45 39.43 18.59
N LEU A 34 42.44 38.81 17.41
CA LEU A 34 43.33 37.67 17.12
C LEU A 34 44.01 37.71 15.75
N GLY A 35 44.55 38.88 15.38
CA GLY A 35 45.41 39.00 14.20
C GLY A 35 46.64 38.09 14.26
N LEU A 36 46.64 37.02 13.47
CA LEU A 36 47.82 36.42 12.86
C LEU A 36 47.42 35.82 11.51
N GLN A 37 47.86 36.49 10.44
CA GLN A 37 47.74 36.09 9.05
C GLN A 37 48.75 34.98 8.69
N SER A 38 48.32 34.18 7.71
CA SER A 38 49.09 33.44 6.71
C SER A 38 50.13 32.42 7.18
N ILE A 39 49.73 31.15 7.16
CA ILE A 39 50.58 30.07 6.63
C ILE A 39 49.75 29.30 5.59
N GLU A 40 49.81 29.78 4.34
CA GLU A 40 49.58 28.98 3.14
C GLU A 40 50.54 27.79 3.15
N ARG A 41 50.16 26.65 3.74
CA ARG A 41 50.87 25.36 3.60
C ARG A 41 50.11 24.22 4.27
N THR A 42 48.91 23.91 3.80
CA THR A 42 48.27 22.62 4.14
C THR A 42 47.39 22.05 3.05
N THR A 43 47.19 22.72 1.92
CA THR A 43 46.47 22.13 0.77
C THR A 43 47.23 20.92 0.21
N SER A 44 48.57 21.00 0.12
CA SER A 44 49.37 19.86 -0.36
C SER A 44 49.52 18.72 0.65
N GLN A 45 49.17 18.94 1.93
CA GLN A 45 49.22 17.90 2.96
C GLN A 45 47.86 17.19 3.08
N ALA A 46 46.76 17.92 2.86
CA ALA A 46 45.42 17.36 2.66
C ALA A 46 45.35 16.54 1.36
N GLU A 47 45.88 17.03 0.23
CA GLU A 47 45.96 16.27 -1.02
C GLU A 47 46.85 15.02 -0.90
N ARG A 48 47.89 15.08 -0.06
CA ARG A 48 48.77 13.94 0.22
C ARG A 48 48.13 12.93 1.17
N LEU A 49 47.30 13.37 2.12
CA LEU A 49 46.45 12.51 2.95
C LEU A 49 45.32 11.85 2.13
N ILE A 50 44.71 12.57 1.19
CA ILE A 50 43.73 12.03 0.23
C ILE A 50 44.39 10.97 -0.67
N ARG A 51 45.63 11.21 -1.13
CA ARG A 51 46.41 10.24 -1.93
C ARG A 51 46.98 9.07 -1.11
N GLN A 52 47.20 9.22 0.20
CA GLN A 52 47.70 8.14 1.06
C GLN A 52 46.58 7.30 1.68
N LEU A 53 45.35 7.82 1.80
CA LEU A 53 44.18 7.11 2.32
C LEU A 53 43.39 6.36 1.25
N ASN A 54 43.74 6.49 -0.04
CA ASN A 54 43.11 5.76 -1.15
C ASN A 54 41.56 5.84 -1.16
N LEU A 55 41.01 6.92 -0.61
CA LEU A 55 39.59 7.25 -0.69
C LEU A 55 39.40 8.06 -1.96
N ILE A 56 38.79 7.38 -2.95
CA ILE A 56 38.33 7.80 -4.27
C ILE A 56 39.34 7.56 -5.43
N PRO A 57 38.88 6.86 -6.48
CA PRO A 57 38.96 7.36 -7.86
C PRO A 57 37.54 7.61 -8.38
N LYS A 58 37.12 8.86 -8.56
CA LYS A 58 37.33 9.75 -9.71
C LYS A 58 36.20 9.57 -10.72
N ASP A 59 35.38 10.63 -10.80
CA ASP A 59 34.61 11.08 -11.96
C ASP A 59 33.29 10.33 -12.27
N ALA A 60 32.25 10.69 -11.53
CA ALA A 60 31.18 11.51 -12.12
C ALA A 60 31.01 12.73 -11.20
N GLU A 61 31.29 13.92 -11.72
CA GLU A 61 31.44 15.16 -10.95
C GLU A 61 30.24 15.48 -10.03
N PRO A 62 30.47 15.88 -8.77
CA PRO A 62 29.57 16.78 -8.07
C PRO A 62 29.92 18.22 -8.49
N VAL A 63 28.99 18.87 -9.18
CA VAL A 63 29.02 20.34 -9.33
C VAL A 63 28.97 20.96 -7.92
N ASP A 64 29.89 21.87 -7.70
CA ASP A 64 30.24 22.56 -6.46
C ASP A 64 29.03 23.26 -5.80
N GLU A 65 28.74 22.94 -4.53
CA GLU A 65 27.63 23.51 -3.74
C GLU A 65 27.99 24.86 -3.08
N GLN A 66 28.99 25.56 -3.61
CA GLN A 66 29.28 26.96 -3.26
C GLN A 66 29.35 27.89 -4.47
N SER A 67 28.39 27.73 -5.39
CA SER A 67 27.93 28.85 -6.22
C SER A 67 26.41 28.97 -6.17
N LEU A 68 25.94 29.94 -5.40
CA LEU A 68 24.61 30.51 -5.57
C LEU A 68 24.60 31.28 -6.91
N THR A 69 24.51 30.55 -8.03
CA THR A 69 23.95 30.93 -9.34
C THR A 69 24.15 29.79 -10.37
N ALA A 70 23.04 29.18 -10.84
CA ALA A 70 22.86 28.32 -12.04
C ALA A 70 23.16 26.78 -11.99
N ASP A 71 22.14 25.99 -12.36
CA ASP A 71 22.10 24.62 -12.91
C ASP A 71 22.97 23.47 -12.32
N VAL A 72 22.41 22.69 -11.38
CA VAL A 72 22.83 21.29 -11.15
C VAL A 72 21.92 20.35 -11.99
N PRO A 73 22.47 19.43 -12.80
CA PRO A 73 21.64 18.55 -13.65
C PRO A 73 20.73 17.63 -12.85
N LYS A 74 19.43 17.59 -13.17
CA LYS A 74 18.46 16.68 -12.56
C LYS A 74 18.74 15.20 -12.85
N ILE A 75 19.28 14.93 -14.04
CA ILE A 75 19.74 13.60 -14.50
C ILE A 75 21.26 13.61 -14.61
N VAL A 76 21.88 12.58 -14.02
CA VAL A 76 23.30 12.27 -14.18
C VAL A 76 23.39 10.90 -14.85
N GLU A 77 23.75 10.88 -16.14
CA GLU A 77 23.87 9.66 -16.94
C GLU A 77 25.21 9.61 -17.65
N LYS A 78 25.63 8.40 -18.01
CA LYS A 78 26.81 8.18 -18.85
C LYS A 78 26.52 7.13 -19.91
N ARG A 79 27.22 7.26 -21.04
CA ARG A 79 27.28 6.20 -22.04
C ARG A 79 28.08 5.02 -21.47
N PHE A 80 27.59 3.80 -21.64
CA PHE A 80 28.23 2.60 -21.10
C PHE A 80 28.28 1.46 -22.11
N THR A 81 29.17 0.49 -21.85
CA THR A 81 29.24 -0.79 -22.56
C THR A 81 29.38 -1.89 -21.51
N PHE A 82 28.54 -2.92 -21.59
CA PHE A 82 28.65 -4.06 -20.67
C PHE A 82 29.97 -4.81 -20.88
N PRO A 83 30.64 -5.26 -19.81
CA PRO A 83 31.77 -6.17 -19.92
C PRO A 83 31.30 -7.55 -20.42
N ASN A 84 32.17 -8.29 -21.10
CA ASN A 84 31.93 -9.67 -21.58
C ASN A 84 30.86 -9.82 -22.68
N LEU A 85 30.66 -8.80 -23.52
CA LEU A 85 29.84 -8.93 -24.73
C LEU A 85 30.59 -9.75 -25.79
N ILE A 86 29.96 -10.80 -26.32
CA ILE A 86 30.54 -11.60 -27.41
C ILE A 86 30.29 -10.88 -28.74
N ASP A 87 31.35 -10.59 -29.48
CA ASP A 87 31.29 -9.97 -30.80
C ASP A 87 30.64 -10.95 -31.80
N THR A 88 29.42 -10.63 -32.22
CA THR A 88 28.72 -11.38 -33.27
C THR A 88 28.88 -10.64 -34.58
N ASN A 89 29.73 -11.17 -35.46
CA ASN A 89 29.99 -10.76 -36.84
C ASN A 89 28.89 -9.86 -37.46
N GLY A 90 29.09 -8.53 -37.42
CA GLY A 90 28.41 -7.60 -38.33
C GLY A 90 27.83 -6.31 -37.74
N VAL A 91 27.73 -6.14 -36.42
CA VAL A 91 27.32 -4.86 -35.80
C VAL A 91 28.44 -4.41 -34.87
N SER A 92 29.05 -3.25 -35.16
CA SER A 92 30.03 -2.67 -34.25
C SER A 92 29.32 -2.35 -32.92
N VAL A 93 29.76 -2.99 -31.85
CA VAL A 93 29.29 -2.76 -30.47
C VAL A 93 29.46 -1.29 -30.06
N GLU A 94 30.37 -0.59 -30.74
CA GLU A 94 30.74 0.80 -30.53
C GLU A 94 29.68 1.81 -31.03
N ASP A 95 28.66 1.39 -31.79
CA ASP A 95 27.61 2.26 -32.36
C ASP A 95 26.29 2.32 -31.57
N LEU A 96 26.14 1.51 -30.52
CA LEU A 96 24.84 1.33 -29.86
C LEU A 96 24.45 2.42 -28.83
N GLY A 97 25.35 3.31 -28.43
CA GLY A 97 24.93 4.56 -27.77
C GLY A 97 24.13 4.44 -26.46
N HIS A 98 24.30 3.37 -25.68
CA HIS A 98 23.44 3.12 -24.50
C HIS A 98 23.85 3.96 -23.29
N HIS A 99 22.85 4.46 -22.56
CA HIS A 99 23.03 5.30 -21.38
C HIS A 99 22.49 4.60 -20.13
N ALA A 100 23.17 4.78 -19.01
CA ALA A 100 22.68 4.42 -17.70
C ALA A 100 22.89 5.61 -16.77
N GLY A 101 21.95 5.85 -15.85
CA GLY A 101 22.00 7.04 -15.04
C GLY A 101 21.05 7.05 -13.86
N TYR A 102 21.19 8.11 -13.07
CA TYR A 102 20.35 8.41 -11.94
C TYR A 102 19.57 9.70 -12.15
N TYR A 103 18.31 9.68 -11.74
CA TYR A 103 17.46 10.84 -11.59
C TYR A 103 17.26 11.18 -10.10
N LYS A 104 17.46 12.44 -9.74
CA LYS A 104 17.11 12.98 -8.41
C LYS A 104 15.64 13.37 -8.37
N LEU A 105 14.85 12.63 -7.60
CA LEU A 105 13.44 12.93 -7.40
C LEU A 105 13.25 14.27 -6.67
N GLU A 106 12.55 15.23 -7.29
CA GLU A 106 12.42 16.61 -6.79
C GLU A 106 11.67 16.69 -5.46
N HIS A 107 10.66 15.85 -5.27
CA HIS A 107 9.81 15.84 -4.08
C HIS A 107 10.19 14.75 -3.07
N SER A 108 11.46 14.32 -3.10
CA SER A 108 12.02 13.32 -2.19
C SER A 108 13.07 13.91 -1.24
N HIS A 109 13.31 13.21 -0.15
CA HIS A 109 14.36 13.57 0.81
C HIS A 109 15.75 13.15 0.31
N ALA A 110 15.87 11.91 -0.14
CA ALA A 110 17.14 11.32 -0.56
C ALA A 110 17.02 10.38 -1.77
N ALA A 111 15.84 10.21 -2.35
CA ALA A 111 15.61 9.23 -3.40
C ALA A 111 16.38 9.52 -4.70
N ARG A 112 16.86 8.44 -5.32
CA ARG A 112 17.48 8.39 -6.64
C ARG A 112 16.93 7.22 -7.42
N MET A 113 16.38 7.51 -8.60
CA MET A 113 15.87 6.48 -9.51
C MET A 113 16.93 6.14 -10.56
N PHE A 114 17.27 4.87 -10.68
CA PHE A 114 18.14 4.34 -11.71
C PHE A 114 17.34 3.98 -12.97
N TYR A 115 17.96 4.17 -14.12
CA TYR A 115 17.38 3.75 -15.40
C TYR A 115 18.45 3.34 -16.40
N PHE A 116 18.04 2.49 -17.33
CA PHE A 116 18.72 2.24 -18.59
C PHE A 116 18.00 2.90 -19.75
N PHE A 117 18.77 3.41 -20.71
CA PHE A 117 18.26 3.89 -21.98
C PHE A 117 19.05 3.28 -23.15
N PHE A 118 18.34 2.63 -24.06
CA PHE A 118 18.87 1.97 -25.24
C PHE A 118 18.31 2.63 -26.50
N GLU A 119 19.17 3.16 -27.36
CA GLU A 119 18.75 3.71 -28.65
C GLU A 119 18.35 2.61 -29.61
N SER A 120 17.43 2.92 -30.54
CA SER A 120 17.00 1.95 -31.55
C SER A 120 18.16 1.52 -32.47
N ARG A 121 18.24 0.22 -32.75
CA ARG A 121 19.08 -0.37 -33.83
C ARG A 121 18.52 -0.06 -35.23
N GLY A 122 17.26 0.36 -35.32
CA GLY A 122 16.60 0.80 -36.54
C GLY A 122 16.90 2.26 -36.85
N ASN A 123 15.88 3.10 -36.90
CA ASN A 123 16.00 4.53 -37.12
C ASN A 123 15.81 5.30 -35.81
N LYS A 124 16.91 5.55 -35.11
CA LYS A 124 16.94 6.23 -33.80
C LYS A 124 16.07 7.49 -33.71
N SER A 125 16.03 8.30 -34.78
CA SER A 125 15.34 9.60 -34.77
C SER A 125 13.83 9.47 -34.96
N ASP A 126 13.37 8.47 -35.72
CA ASP A 126 11.95 8.32 -36.07
C ASP A 126 11.25 7.21 -35.28
N ASP A 127 12.00 6.23 -34.77
CA ASP A 127 11.45 5.11 -34.01
C ASP A 127 10.87 5.60 -32.66
N PRO A 128 9.76 4.99 -32.19
CA PRO A 128 9.10 5.41 -30.96
C PRO A 128 9.98 5.25 -29.73
N VAL A 129 9.69 6.02 -28.69
CA VAL A 129 10.26 5.83 -27.36
C VAL A 129 9.30 4.95 -26.55
N VAL A 130 9.79 3.82 -26.06
CA VAL A 130 9.03 2.84 -25.30
C VAL A 130 9.67 2.70 -23.93
N ILE A 131 8.91 3.00 -22.88
CA ILE A 131 9.31 2.70 -21.51
C ILE A 131 8.75 1.33 -21.10
N TRP A 132 9.54 0.53 -20.39
CA TRP A 132 9.14 -0.75 -19.84
C TRP A 132 9.12 -0.72 -18.31
N LEU A 133 8.04 -1.23 -17.72
CA LEU A 133 7.82 -1.35 -16.29
C LEU A 133 7.57 -2.82 -15.92
N THR A 134 8.49 -3.48 -15.24
CA THR A 134 8.27 -4.86 -14.77
C THR A 134 7.36 -4.90 -13.54
N GLY A 135 6.60 -5.98 -13.38
CA GLY A 135 5.72 -6.21 -12.23
C GLY A 135 6.32 -7.06 -11.10
N GLY A 136 5.53 -7.28 -10.05
CA GLY A 136 5.96 -7.58 -8.69
C GLY A 136 6.23 -6.29 -7.92
N PRO A 137 5.51 -5.97 -6.84
CA PRO A 137 5.79 -4.74 -6.11
C PRO A 137 7.20 -4.83 -5.53
N GLY A 138 8.08 -3.95 -6.00
CA GLY A 138 9.50 -3.96 -5.64
C GLY A 138 10.44 -4.73 -6.59
N CYS A 139 9.97 -5.26 -7.72
CA CYS A 139 10.81 -5.98 -8.68
C CYS A 139 11.35 -5.07 -9.79
N SER A 140 12.59 -5.31 -10.18
CA SER A 140 13.38 -4.49 -11.10
C SER A 140 12.98 -4.68 -12.57
N SER A 141 13.04 -3.59 -13.34
CA SER A 141 12.73 -3.60 -14.78
C SER A 141 13.81 -4.32 -15.60
N GLU A 142 14.98 -4.53 -15.01
CA GLU A 142 16.16 -5.17 -15.58
C GLU A 142 15.92 -6.66 -15.81
N LEU A 143 14.94 -7.26 -15.12
CA LEU A 143 14.48 -8.62 -15.42
C LEU A 143 14.05 -8.73 -16.89
N ALA A 144 13.22 -7.79 -17.35
CA ALA A 144 12.75 -7.78 -18.73
C ALA A 144 13.86 -7.42 -19.72
N LEU A 145 14.80 -6.57 -19.30
CA LEU A 145 15.98 -6.22 -20.09
C LEU A 145 16.77 -7.48 -20.48
N PHE A 146 17.00 -8.41 -19.56
CA PHE A 146 17.85 -9.58 -19.83
C PHE A 146 17.11 -10.87 -20.21
N TYR A 147 15.87 -11.04 -19.78
CA TYR A 147 15.11 -12.28 -20.01
C TYR A 147 14.01 -12.15 -21.06
N GLU A 148 13.54 -10.94 -21.34
CA GLU A 148 12.36 -10.72 -22.17
C GLU A 148 12.69 -9.99 -23.48
N ASN A 149 12.73 -8.67 -23.43
CA ASN A 149 12.64 -7.81 -24.60
C ASN A 149 13.82 -6.86 -24.78
N GLY A 150 14.78 -6.85 -23.86
CA GLY A 150 15.94 -5.99 -24.01
C GLY A 150 16.94 -6.47 -25.06
N PRO A 151 17.97 -5.66 -25.32
CA PRO A 151 18.94 -5.89 -26.39
C PRO A 151 19.85 -7.10 -26.19
N PHE A 152 19.94 -7.63 -24.97
CA PHE A 152 20.90 -8.66 -24.60
C PHE A 152 20.25 -9.81 -23.84
N LYS A 153 20.87 -11.00 -23.93
CA LYS A 153 20.60 -12.15 -23.06
C LYS A 153 21.87 -12.55 -22.32
N ILE A 154 21.71 -13.05 -21.10
CA ILE A 154 22.81 -13.57 -20.28
C ILE A 154 23.00 -15.05 -20.58
N ALA A 155 24.16 -15.43 -21.10
CA ALA A 155 24.55 -16.83 -21.28
C ALA A 155 25.05 -17.46 -19.96
N ASP A 156 25.04 -18.79 -19.86
CA ASP A 156 25.42 -19.53 -18.64
C ASP A 156 26.85 -19.21 -18.14
N ASN A 157 27.74 -18.80 -19.04
CA ASN A 157 29.10 -18.39 -18.73
C ASN A 157 29.23 -16.91 -18.32
N MET A 158 28.12 -16.22 -18.03
CA MET A 158 28.04 -14.79 -17.69
C MET A 158 28.49 -13.84 -18.81
N SER A 159 28.53 -14.31 -20.05
CA SER A 159 28.70 -13.43 -21.21
C SER A 159 27.35 -12.89 -21.70
N LEU A 160 27.38 -11.73 -22.34
CA LEU A 160 26.19 -11.20 -23.01
C LEU A 160 26.19 -11.58 -24.48
N VAL A 161 25.04 -12.02 -24.95
CA VAL A 161 24.76 -12.27 -26.36
C VAL A 161 23.64 -11.35 -26.84
N LEU A 162 23.70 -10.90 -28.09
CA LEU A 162 22.63 -10.06 -28.65
C LEU A 162 21.31 -10.82 -28.69
N ASN A 163 20.25 -10.15 -28.25
CA ASN A 163 18.89 -10.62 -28.41
C ASN A 163 18.44 -10.39 -29.86
N GLU A 164 18.23 -11.47 -30.61
CA GLU A 164 17.72 -11.43 -31.98
C GLU A 164 16.32 -10.79 -32.04
N TYR A 165 15.54 -10.86 -30.96
CA TYR A 165 14.18 -10.35 -30.91
C TYR A 165 14.00 -9.19 -29.91
N GLY A 166 15.11 -8.52 -29.55
CA GLY A 166 15.07 -7.33 -28.71
C GLY A 166 14.21 -6.23 -29.33
N TRP A 167 13.43 -5.54 -28.49
CA TRP A 167 12.51 -4.47 -28.89
C TRP A 167 13.24 -3.21 -29.35
N ASP A 168 14.53 -3.09 -29.03
CA ASP A 168 15.43 -2.08 -29.55
C ASP A 168 15.62 -2.17 -31.08
N LYS A 169 15.14 -3.22 -31.74
CA LYS A 169 15.03 -3.26 -33.22
C LYS A 169 13.92 -2.38 -33.80
N ALA A 170 13.02 -1.87 -32.97
CA ALA A 170 11.82 -1.14 -33.38
C ALA A 170 11.51 0.09 -32.52
N SER A 171 12.27 0.32 -31.44
CA SER A 171 12.03 1.44 -30.52
C SER A 171 13.29 1.84 -29.77
N ASN A 172 13.33 3.09 -29.32
CA ASN A 172 14.22 3.54 -28.26
C ASN A 172 13.65 3.07 -26.91
N LEU A 173 14.39 2.29 -26.11
CA LEU A 173 13.89 1.63 -24.91
C LEU A 173 14.38 2.29 -23.63
N ILE A 174 13.47 2.50 -22.68
CA ILE A 174 13.78 2.95 -21.32
C ILE A 174 13.36 1.85 -20.33
N TYR A 175 14.25 1.46 -19.44
CA TYR A 175 13.93 0.61 -18.28
C TYR A 175 14.18 1.42 -17.02
N VAL A 176 13.21 1.44 -16.11
CA VAL A 176 13.31 2.22 -14.86
C VAL A 176 13.13 1.30 -13.67
N ASP A 177 14.07 1.38 -12.73
CA ASP A 177 13.99 0.69 -11.46
C ASP A 177 13.02 1.43 -10.54
N GLN A 178 11.82 0.88 -10.38
CA GLN A 178 10.75 1.53 -9.63
C GLN A 178 9.92 0.51 -8.84
N PRO A 179 9.26 0.91 -7.74
CA PRO A 179 9.46 2.17 -6.99
C PRO A 179 10.88 2.32 -6.42
N THR A 180 11.19 3.49 -5.85
CA THR A 180 12.49 3.71 -5.17
C THR A 180 12.75 2.63 -4.11
N GLY A 181 13.95 2.03 -4.12
CA GLY A 181 14.31 0.87 -3.29
C GLY A 181 14.29 -0.47 -4.03
N THR A 182 14.07 -0.45 -5.34
CA THR A 182 14.09 -1.58 -6.28
C THR A 182 15.35 -1.53 -7.16
N GLY A 183 15.96 -2.69 -7.45
CA GLY A 183 17.12 -2.77 -8.34
C GLY A 183 18.30 -1.92 -7.85
N PHE A 184 18.73 -0.95 -8.66
CA PHE A 184 19.73 0.05 -8.31
C PHE A 184 19.15 1.39 -7.84
N SER A 185 17.82 1.57 -7.86
CA SER A 185 17.16 2.75 -7.29
C SER A 185 17.19 2.71 -5.77
N TYR A 186 17.59 3.80 -5.13
CA TYR A 186 17.81 3.82 -3.68
C TYR A 186 17.32 5.11 -3.02
N THR A 187 17.15 5.04 -1.70
CA THR A 187 16.97 6.18 -0.81
C THR A 187 17.59 5.87 0.55
N SER A 188 18.11 6.89 1.23
CA SER A 188 18.52 6.78 2.64
C SER A 188 17.42 7.18 3.62
N ASP A 189 16.24 7.59 3.13
CA ASP A 189 15.11 8.03 3.96
C ASP A 189 13.85 7.19 3.68
N LYS A 190 13.36 6.50 4.72
CA LYS A 190 12.19 5.61 4.59
C LYS A 190 10.91 6.33 4.18
N ARG A 191 10.82 7.66 4.32
CA ARG A 191 9.66 8.45 3.88
C ARG A 191 9.54 8.55 2.36
N ASP A 192 10.61 8.25 1.64
CA ASP A 192 10.60 8.25 0.17
C ASP A 192 10.01 6.96 -0.42
N LEU A 193 9.70 5.96 0.41
CA LEU A 193 9.05 4.72 -0.06
C LEU A 193 7.59 5.01 -0.44
N ARG A 194 7.19 4.48 -1.60
CA ARG A 194 5.81 4.62 -2.09
C ARG A 194 4.90 3.52 -1.54
N HIS A 195 3.61 3.86 -1.45
CA HIS A 195 2.57 2.99 -0.88
C HIS A 195 1.36 2.82 -1.81
N ASP A 196 1.34 3.52 -2.93
CA ASP A 196 0.27 3.51 -3.93
C ASP A 196 0.81 3.85 -5.32
N GLU A 197 -0.01 3.59 -6.33
CA GLU A 197 0.26 3.88 -7.75
C GLU A 197 0.35 5.37 -8.06
N THR A 198 -0.30 6.23 -7.27
CA THR A 198 -0.29 7.68 -7.48
C THR A 198 1.12 8.21 -7.29
N GLY A 199 1.76 7.91 -6.15
CA GLY A 199 3.13 8.33 -5.87
C GLY A 199 4.15 7.79 -6.88
N VAL A 200 3.97 6.55 -7.35
CA VAL A 200 4.82 5.96 -8.40
C VAL A 200 4.63 6.68 -9.74
N SER A 201 3.38 6.99 -10.11
CA SER A 201 3.10 7.70 -11.36
C SER A 201 3.62 9.15 -11.38
N ASP A 202 3.62 9.84 -10.24
CA ASP A 202 4.21 11.17 -10.09
C ASP A 202 5.73 11.11 -10.23
N ASP A 203 6.41 10.17 -9.54
CA ASP A 203 7.86 9.97 -9.65
C ASP A 203 8.30 9.71 -11.10
N LEU A 204 7.53 8.87 -11.80
CA LEU A 204 7.77 8.55 -13.20
C LEU A 204 7.52 9.71 -14.16
N TYR A 205 6.48 10.51 -13.90
CA TYR A 205 6.20 11.69 -14.68
C TYR A 205 7.33 12.72 -14.54
N ASP A 206 7.77 12.98 -13.30
CA ASP A 206 8.89 13.87 -13.01
C ASP A 206 10.20 13.38 -13.65
N PHE A 207 10.43 12.06 -13.64
CA PHE A 207 11.52 11.43 -14.37
C PHE A 207 11.43 11.69 -15.87
N LEU A 208 10.27 11.47 -16.52
CA LEU A 208 10.12 11.72 -17.95
C LEU A 208 10.34 13.19 -18.31
N GLN A 209 9.86 14.11 -17.48
CA GLN A 209 10.10 15.55 -17.67
C GLN A 209 11.60 15.84 -17.70
N ALA A 210 12.37 15.29 -16.75
CA ALA A 210 13.81 15.43 -16.74
C ALA A 210 14.50 14.69 -17.90
N PHE A 211 14.02 13.51 -18.27
CA PHE A 211 14.56 12.69 -19.35
C PHE A 211 14.44 13.41 -20.70
N PHE A 212 13.25 13.90 -21.03
CA PHE A 212 13.01 14.62 -22.29
C PHE A 212 13.67 16.01 -22.31
N GLN A 213 13.90 16.62 -21.14
CA GLN A 213 14.73 17.83 -21.05
C GLN A 213 16.20 17.53 -21.38
N LYS A 214 16.72 16.38 -20.91
CA LYS A 214 18.08 15.93 -21.16
C LYS A 214 18.28 15.44 -22.60
N HIS A 215 17.26 14.80 -23.16
CA HIS A 215 17.24 14.23 -24.52
C HIS A 215 16.18 14.88 -25.41
N PRO A 216 16.34 16.18 -25.76
CA PRO A 216 15.34 16.93 -26.50
C PRO A 216 15.05 16.38 -27.89
N GLN A 217 15.99 15.61 -28.47
CA GLN A 217 15.83 14.96 -29.77
C GLN A 217 14.69 13.93 -29.80
N PHE A 218 14.30 13.37 -28.65
CA PHE A 218 13.25 12.36 -28.56
C PHE A 218 11.87 12.91 -28.15
N VAL A 219 11.76 14.21 -27.85
CA VAL A 219 10.50 14.83 -27.35
C VAL A 219 9.34 14.65 -28.32
N ASN A 220 9.63 14.70 -29.63
CA ASN A 220 8.60 14.61 -30.67
C ASN A 220 8.31 13.16 -31.09
N ASN A 221 9.12 12.19 -30.66
CA ASN A 221 8.91 10.78 -30.97
C ASN A 221 7.59 10.32 -30.33
N ASP A 222 6.94 9.35 -30.98
CA ASP A 222 5.78 8.71 -30.39
C ASP A 222 6.19 7.98 -29.11
N PHE A 223 5.51 8.26 -28.00
CA PHE A 223 5.82 7.72 -26.70
C PHE A 223 4.81 6.65 -26.29
N PHE A 224 5.30 5.50 -25.84
CA PHE A 224 4.47 4.38 -25.39
C PHE A 224 4.93 3.87 -24.02
N ILE A 225 3.96 3.59 -23.16
CA ILE A 225 4.19 3.00 -21.84
C ILE A 225 3.87 1.52 -21.90
N THR A 226 4.81 0.66 -21.56
CA THR A 226 4.63 -0.79 -21.62
C THR A 226 5.12 -1.45 -20.33
N GLY A 227 4.72 -2.69 -20.12
CA GLY A 227 5.11 -3.45 -18.93
C GLY A 227 4.15 -4.58 -18.67
N GLU A 228 4.38 -5.32 -17.59
CA GLU A 228 3.63 -6.55 -17.32
C GLU A 228 3.38 -6.85 -15.85
N SER A 229 2.52 -7.85 -15.62
CA SER A 229 2.25 -8.38 -14.27
C SER A 229 1.65 -7.31 -13.36
N TYR A 230 2.22 -7.10 -12.17
CA TYR A 230 1.81 -6.01 -11.26
C TYR A 230 1.95 -4.61 -11.88
N ALA A 231 2.72 -4.42 -12.96
CA ALA A 231 2.76 -3.13 -13.64
C ALA A 231 1.42 -2.75 -14.29
N GLY A 232 0.47 -3.70 -14.40
CA GLY A 232 -0.94 -3.37 -14.63
C GLY A 232 -1.52 -2.37 -13.62
N HIS A 233 -0.87 -2.18 -12.46
CA HIS A 233 -1.19 -1.11 -11.53
C HIS A 233 -0.54 0.23 -11.90
N TYR A 234 0.74 0.19 -12.24
CA TYR A 234 1.53 1.40 -12.53
C TYR A 234 1.15 2.03 -13.87
N ILE A 235 0.94 1.22 -14.90
CA ILE A 235 0.76 1.68 -16.27
C ILE A 235 -0.49 2.56 -16.44
N PRO A 236 -1.70 2.17 -15.96
CA PRO A 236 -2.89 3.02 -16.07
C PRO A 236 -2.73 4.35 -15.32
N ALA A 237 -2.17 4.32 -14.11
CA ALA A 237 -1.94 5.51 -13.30
C ALA A 237 -0.94 6.45 -13.99
N PHE A 238 0.16 5.89 -14.50
CA PHE A 238 1.20 6.64 -15.19
C PHE A 238 0.72 7.25 -16.51
N ALA A 239 0.01 6.48 -17.33
CA ALA A 239 -0.58 6.99 -18.57
C ALA A 239 -1.58 8.12 -18.29
N ALA A 240 -2.43 7.97 -17.26
CA ALA A 240 -3.35 9.01 -16.82
C ALA A 240 -2.62 10.27 -16.33
N ARG A 241 -1.54 10.12 -15.56
CA ARG A 241 -0.73 11.23 -15.04
C ARG A 241 -0.05 12.03 -16.16
N VAL A 242 0.55 11.34 -17.13
CA VAL A 242 1.16 11.96 -18.33
C VAL A 242 0.09 12.72 -19.12
N HIS A 243 -1.07 12.10 -19.35
CA HIS A 243 -2.18 12.72 -20.06
C HIS A 243 -2.72 13.96 -19.35
N GLN A 244 -2.86 13.89 -18.02
CA GLN A 244 -3.27 15.02 -17.20
C GLN A 244 -2.25 16.17 -17.28
N GLY A 245 -0.95 15.87 -17.15
CA GLY A 245 0.11 16.87 -17.27
C GLY A 245 0.11 17.54 -18.65
N ASN A 246 -0.05 16.76 -19.72
CA ASN A 246 -0.19 17.28 -21.08
C ASN A 246 -1.39 18.22 -21.25
N LYS A 247 -2.56 17.86 -20.70
CA LYS A 247 -3.77 18.70 -20.73
C LYS A 247 -3.63 19.97 -19.90
N ALA A 248 -2.96 19.88 -18.77
CA ALA A 248 -2.65 21.00 -17.89
C ALA A 248 -1.51 21.89 -18.42
N LYS A 249 -0.78 21.43 -19.45
CA LYS A 249 0.43 22.05 -19.99
C LYS A 249 1.53 22.18 -18.92
N GLU A 250 1.65 21.15 -18.10
CA GLU A 250 2.74 20.98 -17.15
C GLU A 250 4.01 20.56 -17.91
N GLY A 251 5.09 21.33 -17.75
CA GLY A 251 6.40 20.99 -18.32
C GLY A 251 6.43 20.79 -19.84
N ILE A 252 7.28 19.86 -20.27
CA ILE A 252 7.43 19.40 -21.66
C ILE A 252 6.23 18.52 -22.01
N HIS A 253 5.58 18.83 -23.14
CA HIS A 253 4.53 17.99 -23.70
C HIS A 253 5.11 16.66 -24.18
N ILE A 254 4.64 15.55 -23.62
CA ILE A 254 5.06 14.20 -23.98
C ILE A 254 4.09 13.66 -25.02
N ASN A 255 4.57 13.24 -26.20
CA ASN A 255 3.73 12.72 -27.29
C ASN A 255 3.22 11.28 -27.02
N LEU A 256 2.47 11.10 -25.93
CA LEU A 256 1.87 9.82 -25.54
C LEU A 256 0.89 9.34 -26.61
N LYS A 257 1.18 8.19 -27.24
CA LYS A 257 0.33 7.56 -28.26
C LYS A 257 -0.44 6.35 -27.76
N GLY A 258 0.12 5.62 -26.81
CA GLY A 258 -0.52 4.44 -26.28
C GLY A 258 0.18 3.82 -25.09
N PHE A 259 -0.45 2.83 -24.50
CA PHE A 259 0.12 2.02 -23.45
C PHE A 259 -0.28 0.55 -23.60
N ALA A 260 0.62 -0.37 -23.24
CA ALA A 260 0.38 -1.80 -23.32
C ALA A 260 0.56 -2.46 -21.96
N ILE A 261 -0.33 -3.39 -21.64
CA ILE A 261 -0.34 -4.14 -20.38
C ILE A 261 -0.24 -5.63 -20.71
N GLY A 262 0.91 -6.23 -20.43
CA GLY A 262 1.16 -7.67 -20.56
C GLY A 262 0.75 -8.42 -19.31
N ASN A 263 -0.05 -9.47 -19.44
CA ASN A 263 -0.41 -10.37 -18.33
C ASN A 263 -0.71 -9.60 -17.03
N GLY A 264 -1.50 -8.52 -17.13
CA GLY A 264 -1.57 -7.50 -16.08
C GLY A 264 -2.50 -7.89 -14.94
N LEU A 265 -2.17 -7.47 -13.72
CA LEU A 265 -3.13 -7.36 -12.62
C LEU A 265 -3.71 -5.94 -12.66
N THR A 266 -5.03 -5.78 -12.82
CA THR A 266 -5.66 -4.48 -13.11
C THR A 266 -7.00 -4.28 -12.40
N ASP A 267 -7.88 -5.28 -12.48
CA ASP A 267 -9.12 -5.36 -11.69
C ASP A 267 -9.27 -6.76 -11.10
N PRO A 268 -8.74 -6.98 -9.88
CA PRO A 268 -8.82 -8.27 -9.22
C PRO A 268 -10.25 -8.76 -8.99
N ALA A 269 -11.24 -7.87 -8.86
CA ALA A 269 -12.63 -8.27 -8.63
C ALA A 269 -13.24 -8.97 -9.86
N ILE A 270 -12.80 -8.61 -11.07
CA ILE A 270 -13.19 -9.28 -12.32
C ILE A 270 -12.25 -10.46 -12.58
N GLN A 271 -10.94 -10.25 -12.48
CA GLN A 271 -9.93 -11.22 -12.88
C GLN A 271 -9.94 -12.48 -12.00
N TYR A 272 -10.13 -12.35 -10.67
CA TYR A 272 -10.09 -13.50 -9.76
C TYR A 272 -11.24 -14.48 -9.98
N LYS A 273 -12.39 -13.99 -10.48
CA LYS A 273 -13.52 -14.85 -10.86
C LYS A 273 -13.20 -15.76 -12.04
N ALA A 274 -12.19 -15.43 -12.84
CA ALA A 274 -11.79 -16.23 -14.00
C ALA A 274 -10.89 -17.41 -13.66
N TYR A 275 -10.28 -17.46 -12.47
CA TYR A 275 -9.25 -18.46 -12.14
C TYR A 275 -9.76 -19.88 -12.19
N THR A 276 -10.93 -20.13 -11.60
CA THR A 276 -11.50 -21.49 -11.58
C THR A 276 -11.96 -21.93 -12.97
N ASP A 277 -12.42 -21.00 -13.80
CA ASP A 277 -12.88 -21.28 -15.15
C ASP A 277 -11.68 -21.58 -16.05
N TYR A 278 -10.65 -20.73 -15.98
CA TYR A 278 -9.38 -20.96 -16.65
C TYR A 278 -8.72 -22.28 -16.22
N ALA A 279 -8.68 -22.56 -14.91
CA ALA A 279 -8.09 -23.80 -14.39
C ALA A 279 -8.87 -25.05 -14.84
N LEU A 280 -10.20 -24.95 -14.98
CA LEU A 280 -11.02 -26.03 -15.53
C LEU A 280 -10.72 -26.22 -17.03
N ASP A 281 -10.69 -25.14 -17.80
CA ASP A 281 -10.42 -25.17 -19.25
C ASP A 281 -9.02 -25.73 -19.55
N MET A 282 -8.05 -25.46 -18.68
CA MET A 282 -6.68 -25.99 -18.76
C MET A 282 -6.51 -27.38 -18.16
N GLY A 283 -7.58 -27.99 -17.62
CA GLY A 283 -7.56 -29.33 -17.04
C GLY A 283 -6.78 -29.45 -15.72
N LEU A 284 -6.53 -28.33 -15.02
CA LEU A 284 -5.86 -28.31 -13.72
C LEU A 284 -6.78 -28.74 -12.57
N ILE A 285 -8.09 -28.53 -12.74
CA ILE A 285 -9.13 -28.93 -11.80
C ILE A 285 -10.31 -29.55 -12.56
N ASN A 286 -11.14 -30.35 -11.87
CA ASN A 286 -12.39 -30.88 -12.42
C ASN A 286 -13.62 -30.06 -11.99
N GLU A 287 -14.77 -30.32 -12.61
CA GLU A 287 -16.03 -29.58 -12.32
C GLU A 287 -16.45 -29.62 -10.84
N SER A 288 -16.18 -30.73 -10.14
CA SER A 288 -16.54 -30.87 -8.72
C SER A 288 -15.66 -29.95 -7.87
N GLN A 289 -14.36 -29.90 -8.15
CA GLN A 289 -13.40 -29.01 -7.50
C GLN A 289 -13.72 -27.55 -7.80
N GLN A 290 -14.00 -27.19 -9.06
CA GLN A 290 -14.41 -25.84 -9.45
C GLN A 290 -15.62 -25.37 -8.65
N LYS A 291 -16.68 -26.20 -8.55
CA LYS A 291 -17.88 -25.90 -7.75
C LYS A 291 -17.55 -25.73 -6.28
N SER A 292 -16.63 -26.52 -5.73
CA SER A 292 -16.22 -26.42 -4.33
C SER A 292 -15.47 -25.13 -4.04
N ILE A 293 -14.51 -24.76 -4.89
CA ILE A 293 -13.72 -23.54 -4.77
C ILE A 293 -14.63 -22.30 -4.89
N ASN A 294 -15.56 -22.32 -5.86
CA ASN A 294 -16.49 -21.20 -6.09
C ASN A 294 -17.52 -20.97 -4.99
N LYS A 295 -17.77 -21.93 -4.09
CA LYS A 295 -18.66 -21.72 -2.93
C LYS A 295 -18.13 -20.65 -1.96
N ILE A 296 -16.82 -20.42 -1.96
CA ILE A 296 -16.16 -19.46 -1.06
C ILE A 296 -16.28 -18.03 -1.61
N LEU A 297 -16.50 -17.87 -2.92
CA LEU A 297 -16.50 -16.58 -3.62
C LEU A 297 -17.47 -15.54 -3.03
N PRO A 298 -18.74 -15.86 -2.70
CA PRO A 298 -19.67 -14.86 -2.14
C PRO A 298 -19.23 -14.34 -0.76
N THR A 299 -18.67 -15.20 0.09
CA THR A 299 -18.13 -14.82 1.40
C THR A 299 -16.93 -13.90 1.25
N CYS A 300 -16.08 -14.21 0.27
CA CYS A 300 -14.93 -13.41 -0.13
C CYS A 300 -15.34 -12.02 -0.66
N GLU A 301 -16.32 -11.95 -1.57
CA GLU A 301 -16.88 -10.67 -2.07
C GLU A 301 -17.53 -9.84 -0.96
N LEU A 302 -18.21 -10.49 -0.03
CA LEU A 302 -18.83 -9.83 1.11
C LEU A 302 -17.78 -9.30 2.09
N ALA A 303 -16.71 -10.05 2.35
CA ALA A 303 -15.58 -9.61 3.18
C ALA A 303 -14.88 -8.38 2.57
N ILE A 304 -14.65 -8.38 1.25
CA ILE A 304 -14.14 -7.21 0.51
C ILE A 304 -15.04 -5.98 0.71
N LYS A 305 -16.37 -6.16 0.66
CA LYS A 305 -17.33 -5.06 0.85
C LYS A 305 -17.45 -4.57 2.28
N LEU A 306 -17.17 -5.41 3.29
CA LEU A 306 -17.45 -5.13 4.69
C LEU A 306 -16.25 -4.61 5.50
N CYS A 307 -15.01 -4.99 5.19
CA CYS A 307 -13.79 -4.47 5.82
C CYS A 307 -12.58 -4.81 4.94
N GLY A 308 -11.90 -3.80 4.40
CA GLY A 308 -10.82 -3.92 3.41
C GLY A 308 -9.53 -4.57 3.93
N ASN A 309 -9.57 -5.86 4.26
CA ASN A 309 -8.37 -6.68 4.37
C ASN A 309 -8.38 -7.72 3.23
N LEU A 310 -7.57 -7.39 2.23
CA LEU A 310 -7.75 -7.71 0.83
C LEU A 310 -6.81 -8.83 0.33
N LEU A 311 -5.91 -9.31 1.20
CA LEU A 311 -4.97 -10.42 0.94
C LEU A 311 -5.64 -11.81 0.85
N VAL A 312 -6.87 -11.96 1.34
CA VAL A 312 -7.51 -13.27 1.53
C VAL A 312 -7.95 -13.92 0.21
N LEU A 313 -8.41 -13.16 -0.80
CA LEU A 313 -8.88 -13.76 -2.07
C LEU A 313 -7.74 -14.36 -2.90
N ASN A 314 -6.65 -13.60 -3.11
CA ASN A 314 -5.57 -13.99 -4.00
C ASN A 314 -4.91 -15.30 -3.51
N PHE A 315 -4.65 -15.38 -2.21
CA PHE A 315 -4.11 -16.58 -1.60
C PHE A 315 -5.09 -17.76 -1.69
N LEU A 316 -6.40 -17.59 -1.55
CA LEU A 316 -7.32 -18.73 -1.51
C LEU A 316 -7.46 -19.48 -2.85
N PHE A 317 -7.67 -18.79 -3.97
CA PHE A 317 -7.91 -19.46 -5.26
C PHE A 317 -6.62 -20.10 -5.80
N ILE A 318 -5.53 -19.34 -5.81
CA ILE A 318 -4.25 -19.81 -6.37
C ILE A 318 -3.67 -20.92 -5.50
N VAL A 319 -3.73 -20.80 -4.17
CA VAL A 319 -3.23 -21.86 -3.27
C VAL A 319 -4.08 -23.11 -3.42
N GLN A 320 -5.42 -23.01 -3.49
CA GLN A 320 -6.26 -24.20 -3.68
C GLN A 320 -6.01 -24.90 -5.01
N ILE A 321 -5.88 -24.14 -6.11
CA ILE A 321 -5.55 -24.71 -7.42
C ILE A 321 -4.16 -25.35 -7.40
N LYS A 322 -3.14 -24.67 -6.83
CA LYS A 322 -1.78 -25.22 -6.68
C LYS A 322 -1.75 -26.48 -5.82
N LEU A 323 -2.51 -26.53 -4.71
CA LEU A 323 -2.61 -27.71 -3.86
C LEU A 323 -3.19 -28.92 -4.60
N ILE A 324 -4.08 -28.70 -5.57
CA ILE A 324 -4.66 -29.76 -6.39
C ILE A 324 -3.73 -30.16 -7.53
N ALA A 325 -3.18 -29.18 -8.26
CA ALA A 325 -2.37 -29.40 -9.45
C ALA A 325 -0.92 -29.85 -9.17
N GLY A 326 -0.45 -29.71 -7.92
CA GLY A 326 0.89 -30.11 -7.51
C GLY A 326 1.96 -29.08 -7.86
N ASN A 327 3.17 -29.53 -8.19
CA ASN A 327 4.34 -28.67 -8.42
C ASN A 327 4.38 -28.04 -9.83
N ILE A 328 3.29 -27.37 -10.22
CA ILE A 328 3.22 -26.61 -11.47
C ILE A 328 3.84 -25.22 -11.31
N ASN A 329 4.48 -24.71 -12.36
CA ASN A 329 4.81 -23.30 -12.42
C ASN A 329 3.52 -22.51 -12.70
N HIS A 330 3.23 -21.51 -11.88
CA HIS A 330 2.00 -20.72 -11.99
C HIS A 330 2.12 -19.57 -12.99
N TYR A 331 3.33 -19.26 -13.43
CA TYR A 331 3.58 -18.32 -14.51
C TYR A 331 3.54 -19.02 -15.88
N ASP A 332 3.83 -20.31 -15.94
CA ASP A 332 3.63 -21.15 -17.13
C ASP A 332 3.28 -22.58 -16.72
N ILE A 333 2.02 -22.94 -16.82
CA ILE A 333 1.51 -24.23 -16.33
C ILE A 333 2.07 -25.45 -17.08
N ARG A 334 2.77 -25.24 -18.20
CA ARG A 334 3.41 -26.31 -18.99
C ARG A 334 4.71 -26.81 -18.37
N ILE A 335 5.31 -26.03 -17.47
CA ILE A 335 6.61 -26.34 -16.84
C ILE A 335 6.49 -26.47 -15.33
N GLN A 336 7.52 -27.06 -14.71
CA GLN A 336 7.61 -27.19 -13.25
C GLN A 336 8.23 -25.95 -12.61
N CYS A 337 7.77 -25.60 -11.41
CA CYS A 337 8.32 -24.50 -10.63
C CYS A 337 9.79 -24.78 -10.24
N LYS A 338 10.69 -23.83 -10.51
CA LYS A 338 12.10 -23.87 -10.10
C LYS A 338 12.45 -22.68 -9.23
N GLY A 339 13.03 -22.92 -8.05
CA GLY A 339 13.40 -21.85 -7.11
C GLY A 339 12.19 -21.17 -6.44
N GLN A 340 12.44 -20.11 -5.68
CA GLN A 340 11.41 -19.42 -4.90
C GLN A 340 10.44 -18.61 -5.78
N LEU A 341 10.89 -18.10 -6.93
CA LEU A 341 10.09 -17.32 -7.88
C LEU A 341 9.46 -18.18 -8.99
N CYS A 342 9.57 -19.51 -8.92
CA CYS A 342 9.27 -20.46 -9.99
C CYS A 342 10.05 -20.30 -11.30
N TYR A 343 10.88 -19.26 -11.42
CA TYR A 343 11.95 -19.10 -12.39
C TYR A 343 13.31 -18.92 -11.67
N ASP A 344 14.39 -19.19 -12.40
CA ASP A 344 15.76 -18.95 -11.95
C ASP A 344 16.33 -17.72 -12.66
N PHE A 345 16.33 -16.59 -11.95
CA PHE A 345 16.92 -15.33 -12.42
C PHE A 345 18.32 -15.09 -11.85
N SER A 346 18.93 -16.09 -11.19
CA SER A 346 20.18 -15.89 -10.45
C SER A 346 21.36 -15.45 -11.31
N ASN A 347 21.31 -15.68 -12.62
CA ASN A 347 22.33 -15.22 -13.55
C ASN A 347 22.33 -13.69 -13.68
N MET A 348 21.15 -13.04 -13.64
CA MET A 348 21.06 -11.58 -13.63
C MET A 348 21.60 -10.99 -12.33
N ASP A 349 21.18 -11.51 -11.17
CA ASP A 349 21.72 -11.08 -9.87
C ASP A 349 23.24 -11.18 -9.84
N LYS A 350 23.79 -12.32 -10.28
CA LYS A 350 25.23 -12.55 -10.36
C LYS A 350 25.91 -11.60 -11.34
N PHE A 351 25.32 -11.36 -12.51
CA PHE A 351 25.89 -10.52 -13.55
C PHE A 351 25.92 -9.05 -13.12
N LEU A 352 24.79 -8.49 -12.69
CA LEU A 352 24.68 -7.08 -12.30
C LEU A 352 25.50 -6.73 -11.06
N ASN A 353 25.73 -7.68 -10.15
CA ASN A 353 26.60 -7.49 -8.99
C ASN A 353 28.10 -7.69 -9.26
N GLN A 354 28.51 -8.10 -10.47
CA GLN A 354 29.94 -8.12 -10.82
C GLN A 354 30.51 -6.71 -10.75
N ARG A 355 31.63 -6.52 -10.04
CA ARG A 355 32.29 -5.21 -9.92
C ARG A 355 32.51 -4.53 -11.28
N LYS A 356 32.99 -5.28 -12.28
CA LYS A 356 33.19 -4.75 -13.65
C LYS A 356 31.91 -4.21 -14.28
N VAL A 357 30.77 -4.84 -14.03
CA VAL A 357 29.47 -4.39 -14.52
C VAL A 357 29.05 -3.13 -13.77
N ARG A 358 29.11 -3.13 -12.44
CA ARG A 358 28.78 -1.95 -11.61
C ARG A 358 29.64 -0.73 -11.95
N ASP A 359 30.94 -0.92 -12.17
CA ASP A 359 31.87 0.12 -12.62
C ASP A 359 31.45 0.68 -13.98
N ALA A 360 31.12 -0.21 -14.93
CA ALA A 360 30.65 0.17 -16.26
C ALA A 360 29.34 0.97 -16.19
N LEU A 361 28.41 0.60 -15.30
CA LEU A 361 27.14 1.29 -15.08
C LEU A 361 27.28 2.58 -14.26
N GLY A 362 28.32 2.71 -13.45
CA GLY A 362 28.54 3.88 -12.59
C GLY A 362 27.63 3.90 -11.37
N VAL A 363 27.18 2.73 -10.93
CA VAL A 363 26.33 2.56 -9.73
C VAL A 363 27.16 2.44 -8.45
N GLY A 364 28.50 2.48 -8.55
CA GLY A 364 29.41 2.39 -7.42
C GLY A 364 29.27 1.07 -6.68
N ASP A 365 29.25 1.13 -5.35
CA ASP A 365 29.16 -0.04 -4.48
C ASP A 365 27.72 -0.48 -4.18
N ILE A 366 26.71 0.15 -4.80
CA ILE A 366 25.30 -0.24 -4.65
C ILE A 366 25.14 -1.68 -5.17
N GLU A 367 24.56 -2.55 -4.34
CA GLU A 367 24.21 -3.92 -4.74
C GLU A 367 22.86 -3.92 -5.45
N PHE A 368 22.76 -4.71 -6.51
CA PHE A 368 21.53 -4.90 -7.25
C PHE A 368 20.60 -5.84 -6.50
N VAL A 369 19.35 -5.41 -6.31
CA VAL A 369 18.29 -6.21 -5.70
C VAL A 369 17.18 -6.50 -6.72
N SER A 370 17.07 -7.76 -7.17
CA SER A 370 16.05 -8.18 -8.15
C SER A 370 14.62 -7.83 -7.72
N CYS A 371 14.25 -8.14 -6.47
CA CYS A 371 12.94 -7.81 -5.91
C CYS A 371 13.09 -7.43 -4.42
N SER A 372 12.66 -6.23 -4.07
CA SER A 372 12.77 -5.64 -2.73
C SER A 372 11.58 -6.02 -1.84
N PRO A 373 11.80 -6.78 -0.74
CA PRO A 373 10.72 -7.12 0.20
C PRO A 373 10.14 -5.91 0.92
N THR A 374 10.94 -4.86 1.12
CA THR A 374 10.51 -3.63 1.76
C THR A 374 9.53 -2.86 0.87
N VAL A 375 9.85 -2.72 -0.41
CA VAL A 375 8.93 -2.09 -1.38
C VAL A 375 7.68 -2.96 -1.56
N TYR A 376 7.85 -4.29 -1.63
CA TYR A 376 6.73 -5.23 -1.66
C TYR A 376 5.74 -5.00 -0.51
N GLN A 377 6.24 -4.91 0.74
CA GLN A 377 5.42 -4.64 1.91
C GLN A 377 4.76 -3.26 1.88
N GLY A 378 5.48 -2.24 1.39
CA GLY A 378 4.98 -0.88 1.25
C GLY A 378 3.77 -0.78 0.33
N MET A 379 3.72 -1.61 -0.71
CA MET A 379 2.68 -1.60 -1.75
C MET A 379 1.52 -2.59 -1.50
N LEU A 380 1.48 -3.31 -0.39
CA LEU A 380 0.46 -4.36 -0.14
C LEU A 380 -0.99 -3.85 -0.19
N MET A 381 -1.22 -2.59 0.19
CA MET A 381 -2.56 -1.99 0.20
C MET A 381 -3.08 -1.64 -1.19
N ASP A 382 -2.20 -1.55 -2.19
CA ASP A 382 -2.54 -1.24 -3.59
C ASP A 382 -3.10 -2.46 -4.35
N TRP A 383 -2.82 -3.68 -3.86
CA TRP A 383 -3.05 -4.94 -4.58
C TRP A 383 -4.48 -5.20 -5.08
N MET A 384 -5.52 -4.75 -4.38
CA MET A 384 -6.93 -5.02 -4.74
C MET A 384 -7.68 -3.81 -5.31
N ARG A 385 -6.97 -2.76 -5.72
CA ARG A 385 -7.60 -1.56 -6.30
C ARG A 385 -8.13 -1.85 -7.71
N ASN A 386 -9.21 -1.19 -8.07
CA ASN A 386 -9.67 -1.11 -9.45
C ASN A 386 -8.97 0.07 -10.13
N LEU A 387 -8.15 -0.22 -11.13
CA LEU A 387 -7.32 0.76 -11.83
C LEU A 387 -7.83 1.07 -13.25
N GLU A 388 -9.08 0.68 -13.54
CA GLU A 388 -9.81 1.11 -14.74
C GLU A 388 -10.16 2.60 -14.71
N VAL A 389 -10.28 3.22 -13.53
CA VAL A 389 -10.90 4.55 -13.31
C VAL A 389 -10.31 5.70 -14.17
N GLY A 390 -9.09 5.55 -14.73
CA GLY A 390 -8.48 6.51 -15.67
C GLY A 390 -8.49 6.10 -17.15
N ILE A 391 -8.65 4.82 -17.48
CA ILE A 391 -8.47 4.27 -18.83
C ILE A 391 -9.54 4.74 -19.82
N PRO A 392 -10.85 4.75 -19.50
CA PRO A 392 -11.86 5.18 -20.46
C PRO A 392 -11.60 6.58 -21.02
N THR A 393 -11.15 7.52 -20.17
CA THR A 393 -10.82 8.89 -20.62
C THR A 393 -9.65 8.90 -21.61
N LEU A 394 -8.66 8.03 -21.43
CA LEU A 394 -7.55 7.88 -22.37
C LEU A 394 -8.02 7.35 -23.72
N LEU A 395 -8.91 6.35 -23.72
CA LEU A 395 -9.51 5.78 -24.93
C LEU A 395 -10.35 6.83 -25.69
N GLU A 396 -11.16 7.63 -24.99
CA GLU A 396 -11.96 8.70 -25.62
C GLU A 396 -11.10 9.75 -26.32
N ASP A 397 -9.89 10.01 -25.81
CA ASP A 397 -8.94 10.95 -26.40
C ASP A 397 -8.03 10.28 -27.46
N GLY A 398 -8.30 9.03 -27.83
CA GLY A 398 -7.62 8.30 -28.89
C GLY A 398 -6.27 7.70 -28.50
N ILE A 399 -5.93 7.65 -27.21
CA ILE A 399 -4.73 6.96 -26.71
C ILE A 399 -4.97 5.46 -26.81
N GLN A 400 -4.06 4.76 -27.49
CA GLN A 400 -4.22 3.33 -27.77
C GLN A 400 -3.91 2.47 -26.55
N LEU A 401 -4.76 1.48 -26.27
CA LEU A 401 -4.55 0.45 -25.25
C LEU A 401 -4.41 -0.92 -25.90
N LEU A 402 -3.27 -1.57 -25.67
CA LEU A 402 -3.07 -2.98 -25.97
C LEU A 402 -2.96 -3.80 -24.68
N VAL A 403 -3.91 -4.70 -24.46
CA VAL A 403 -3.76 -5.73 -23.42
C VAL A 403 -3.35 -7.02 -24.10
N TYR A 404 -2.26 -7.63 -23.68
CA TYR A 404 -1.85 -8.94 -24.18
C TYR A 404 -1.65 -9.92 -23.04
N ALA A 405 -1.93 -11.20 -23.27
CA ALA A 405 -1.77 -12.22 -22.25
C ALA A 405 -1.37 -13.56 -22.86
N GLY A 406 -0.44 -14.25 -22.21
CA GLY A 406 -0.07 -15.61 -22.60
C GLY A 406 -1.14 -16.63 -22.26
N GLU A 407 -1.31 -17.60 -23.15
CA GLU A 407 -2.29 -18.67 -23.05
C GLU A 407 -2.16 -19.53 -21.78
N TYR A 408 -0.93 -19.75 -21.30
CA TYR A 408 -0.59 -20.70 -20.24
C TYR A 408 -0.22 -20.03 -18.89
N ASP A 409 -0.51 -18.74 -18.75
CA ASP A 409 -0.37 -18.01 -17.49
C ASP A 409 -1.55 -18.31 -16.55
N LEU A 410 -1.27 -18.83 -15.35
CA LEU A 410 -2.28 -19.00 -14.29
C LEU A 410 -2.35 -17.78 -13.37
N ILE A 411 -1.23 -17.11 -13.08
CA ILE A 411 -1.14 -16.03 -12.09
C ILE A 411 -1.83 -14.75 -12.55
N CYS A 412 -1.83 -14.45 -13.85
CA CYS A 412 -2.50 -13.28 -14.46
C CYS A 412 -3.17 -13.71 -15.77
N ASN A 413 -3.99 -14.75 -15.66
CA ASN A 413 -4.50 -15.50 -16.80
C ASN A 413 -5.22 -14.65 -17.86
N TRP A 414 -5.12 -15.11 -19.11
CA TRP A 414 -5.69 -14.42 -20.28
C TRP A 414 -7.21 -14.28 -20.19
N LEU A 415 -7.91 -15.22 -19.55
CA LEU A 415 -9.37 -15.19 -19.45
C LEU A 415 -9.84 -14.05 -18.54
N GLY A 416 -9.17 -13.84 -17.41
CA GLY A 416 -9.41 -12.73 -16.50
C GLY A 416 -9.14 -11.38 -17.18
N ASN A 417 -8.00 -11.25 -17.85
CA ASN A 417 -7.66 -10.06 -18.63
C ASN A 417 -8.70 -9.80 -19.75
N SER A 418 -9.10 -10.83 -20.49
CA SER A 418 -10.14 -10.71 -21.52
C SER A 418 -11.49 -10.26 -20.94
N ARG A 419 -11.92 -10.84 -19.82
CA ARG A 419 -13.18 -10.47 -19.16
C ARG A 419 -13.17 -9.03 -18.65
N TRP A 420 -12.03 -8.58 -18.13
CA TRP A 420 -11.85 -7.19 -17.72
C TRP A 420 -11.95 -6.24 -18.91
N VAL A 421 -11.20 -6.49 -19.99
CA VAL A 421 -11.27 -5.66 -21.20
C VAL A 421 -12.68 -5.65 -21.81
N GLU A 422 -13.39 -6.78 -21.80
CA GLU A 422 -14.78 -6.87 -22.28
C GLU A 422 -15.79 -6.18 -21.35
N ALA A 423 -15.50 -6.04 -20.06
CA ALA A 423 -16.36 -5.36 -19.09
C ALA A 423 -16.16 -3.84 -19.04
N MET A 424 -15.01 -3.35 -19.50
CA MET A 424 -14.61 -1.95 -19.43
C MET A 424 -15.62 -1.02 -20.11
N GLU A 425 -16.11 -0.02 -19.39
CA GLU A 425 -17.12 0.93 -19.90
C GLU A 425 -16.48 2.14 -20.60
N TRP A 426 -16.71 2.28 -21.91
CA TRP A 426 -16.29 3.43 -22.73
C TRP A 426 -17.19 3.56 -23.98
N SER A 427 -17.07 4.63 -24.76
CA SER A 427 -17.98 4.93 -25.88
C SER A 427 -18.03 3.84 -26.96
N GLY A 428 -16.91 3.14 -27.20
CA GLY A 428 -16.80 2.03 -28.15
C GLY A 428 -17.05 0.63 -27.57
N HIS A 429 -17.57 0.54 -26.34
CA HIS A 429 -17.74 -0.74 -25.63
C HIS A 429 -18.60 -1.74 -26.42
N GLN A 430 -19.75 -1.31 -26.95
CA GLN A 430 -20.69 -2.21 -27.62
C GLN A 430 -20.09 -2.79 -28.91
N GLU A 431 -19.38 -1.95 -29.66
CA GLU A 431 -18.71 -2.33 -30.89
C GLU A 431 -17.48 -3.19 -30.63
N TYR A 432 -16.73 -2.92 -29.56
CA TYR A 432 -15.66 -3.80 -29.12
C TYR A 432 -16.21 -5.18 -28.76
N VAL A 433 -17.27 -5.26 -27.97
CA VAL A 433 -17.91 -6.55 -27.62
C VAL A 433 -18.38 -7.29 -28.87
N ALA A 434 -18.96 -6.58 -29.84
CA ALA A 434 -19.41 -7.13 -31.12
C ALA A 434 -18.28 -7.45 -32.12
N SER A 435 -17.06 -6.95 -31.89
CA SER A 435 -15.94 -7.15 -32.81
C SER A 435 -15.51 -8.63 -32.89
N PRO A 436 -15.17 -9.14 -34.09
CA PRO A 436 -14.76 -10.51 -34.26
C PRO A 436 -13.36 -10.75 -33.68
N LYS A 437 -13.14 -11.98 -33.18
CA LYS A 437 -11.80 -12.48 -32.90
C LYS A 437 -11.15 -12.89 -34.21
N VAL A 438 -9.94 -12.39 -34.49
CA VAL A 438 -9.18 -12.68 -35.70
C VAL A 438 -7.83 -13.32 -35.36
N PRO A 439 -7.29 -14.22 -36.21
CA PRO A 439 -5.97 -14.79 -35.99
C PRO A 439 -4.87 -13.71 -36.07
N PHE A 440 -3.97 -13.70 -35.09
CA PHE A 440 -2.72 -12.94 -35.16
C PHE A 440 -1.65 -13.84 -35.77
N VAL A 441 -1.27 -13.56 -37.02
CA VAL A 441 -0.35 -14.39 -37.81
C VAL A 441 1.01 -13.72 -37.91
N VAL A 442 2.05 -14.51 -37.65
CA VAL A 442 3.47 -14.13 -37.78
C VAL A 442 4.16 -15.18 -38.62
N ASP A 443 4.77 -14.78 -39.73
CA ASP A 443 5.44 -15.68 -40.69
C ASP A 443 4.56 -16.84 -41.18
N GLY A 444 3.27 -16.56 -41.43
CA GLY A 444 2.31 -17.55 -41.90
C GLY A 444 1.83 -18.55 -40.84
N ALA A 445 2.27 -18.46 -39.59
CA ALA A 445 1.78 -19.26 -38.46
C ALA A 445 0.89 -18.41 -37.53
N GLU A 446 -0.21 -18.99 -37.04
CA GLU A 446 -1.05 -18.35 -36.03
C GLU A 446 -0.30 -18.30 -34.69
N ALA A 447 0.11 -17.09 -34.30
CA ALA A 447 0.83 -16.81 -33.06
C ALA A 447 -0.11 -16.35 -31.92
N GLY A 448 -1.37 -16.06 -32.22
CA GLY A 448 -2.34 -15.64 -31.21
C GLY A 448 -3.72 -15.33 -31.78
N VAL A 449 -4.60 -14.81 -30.93
CA VAL A 449 -5.96 -14.37 -31.28
C VAL A 449 -6.14 -12.93 -30.83
N LEU A 450 -6.39 -12.05 -31.80
CA LEU A 450 -6.59 -10.62 -31.62
C LEU A 450 -8.09 -10.28 -31.63
N LYS A 451 -8.50 -9.39 -30.74
CA LYS A 451 -9.79 -8.70 -30.79
C LYS A 451 -9.52 -7.20 -30.68
N SER A 452 -10.13 -6.38 -31.52
CA SER A 452 -9.84 -4.95 -31.55
C SER A 452 -11.01 -4.13 -32.05
N TYR A 453 -11.20 -2.96 -31.46
CA TYR A 453 -12.09 -1.93 -31.95
C TYR A 453 -11.60 -0.55 -31.50
N GLY A 454 -11.47 0.38 -32.44
CA GLY A 454 -10.97 1.72 -32.17
C GLY A 454 -9.59 1.68 -31.50
N PRO A 455 -9.37 2.42 -30.39
CA PRO A 455 -8.10 2.45 -29.65
C PRO A 455 -7.86 1.21 -28.77
N LEU A 456 -8.81 0.28 -28.63
CA LEU A 456 -8.70 -0.84 -27.70
C LEU A 456 -8.44 -2.17 -28.42
N SER A 457 -7.38 -2.86 -28.00
CA SER A 457 -6.97 -4.17 -28.51
C SER A 457 -6.70 -5.16 -27.38
N PHE A 458 -7.16 -6.40 -27.53
CA PHE A 458 -6.78 -7.53 -26.69
C PHE A 458 -6.15 -8.64 -27.55
N LEU A 459 -4.96 -9.11 -27.17
CA LEU A 459 -4.24 -10.18 -27.85
C LEU A 459 -3.96 -11.34 -26.90
N LYS A 460 -4.58 -12.51 -27.14
CA LYS A 460 -4.14 -13.76 -26.52
C LYS A 460 -2.98 -14.32 -27.33
N VAL A 461 -1.82 -14.51 -26.72
CA VAL A 461 -0.63 -15.06 -27.39
C VAL A 461 -0.55 -16.57 -27.13
N HIS A 462 -0.54 -17.35 -28.21
CA HIS A 462 -0.50 -18.80 -28.13
C HIS A 462 0.87 -19.28 -27.67
N ASN A 463 0.92 -20.42 -26.97
CA ASN A 463 2.18 -21.03 -26.53
C ASN A 463 3.07 -20.11 -25.67
N ALA A 464 2.49 -19.14 -24.96
CA ALA A 464 3.17 -18.27 -24.01
C ALA A 464 2.58 -18.42 -22.60
N GLY A 465 3.42 -18.29 -21.57
CA GLY A 465 3.05 -18.12 -20.17
C GLY A 465 3.02 -16.64 -19.77
N HIS A 466 3.56 -16.31 -18.60
CA HIS A 466 3.50 -14.98 -18.02
C HIS A 466 4.38 -13.97 -18.76
N MET A 467 5.64 -14.34 -19.00
CA MET A 467 6.62 -13.51 -19.71
C MET A 467 6.50 -13.75 -21.22
N VAL A 468 5.48 -13.14 -21.84
CA VAL A 468 5.17 -13.34 -23.27
C VAL A 468 6.37 -13.04 -24.19
N PRO A 469 7.13 -11.94 -24.01
CA PRO A 469 8.33 -11.71 -24.81
C PRO A 469 9.45 -12.73 -24.57
N MET A 470 9.52 -13.39 -23.40
CA MET A 470 10.45 -14.49 -23.17
C MET A 470 10.02 -15.78 -23.89
N ASP A 471 8.75 -16.13 -23.80
CA ASP A 471 8.22 -17.41 -24.30
C ASP A 471 7.97 -17.40 -25.81
N GLN A 472 7.53 -16.27 -26.35
CA GLN A 472 7.24 -16.06 -27.78
C GLN A 472 7.91 -14.78 -28.31
N PRO A 473 9.26 -14.70 -28.27
CA PRO A 473 10.01 -13.45 -28.54
C PRO A 473 9.74 -12.86 -29.92
N LYS A 474 9.64 -13.71 -30.93
CA LYS A 474 9.35 -13.29 -32.31
C LYS A 474 7.95 -12.68 -32.43
N ALA A 475 6.95 -13.34 -31.85
CA ALA A 475 5.57 -12.86 -31.88
C ALA A 475 5.42 -11.55 -31.09
N ALA A 476 6.12 -11.43 -29.95
CA ALA A 476 6.12 -10.23 -29.13
C ALA A 476 6.77 -9.03 -29.84
N LEU A 477 7.90 -9.22 -30.53
CA LEU A 477 8.52 -8.15 -31.32
C LEU A 477 7.60 -7.70 -32.47
N GLU A 478 6.97 -8.65 -33.17
CA GLU A 478 6.04 -8.33 -34.25
C GLU A 478 4.77 -7.63 -33.74
N MET A 479 4.27 -8.05 -32.58
CA MET A 479 3.18 -7.38 -31.87
C MET A 479 3.54 -5.91 -31.59
N LEU A 480 4.71 -5.63 -31.01
CA LEU A 480 5.15 -4.26 -30.73
C LEU A 480 5.21 -3.44 -32.02
N LYS A 481 5.86 -3.96 -33.06
CA LYS A 481 6.03 -3.25 -34.35
C LYS A 481 4.69 -2.89 -34.98
N ARG A 482 3.77 -3.85 -35.07
CA ARG A 482 2.47 -3.60 -35.69
C ARG A 482 1.61 -2.69 -34.82
N TRP A 483 1.66 -2.83 -33.49
CA TRP A 483 0.90 -1.98 -32.58
C TRP A 483 1.36 -0.53 -32.63
N THR A 484 2.64 -0.28 -32.39
CA THR A 484 3.21 1.09 -32.44
C THR A 484 3.10 1.72 -33.83
N GLY A 485 3.12 0.92 -34.89
CA GLY A 485 2.87 1.38 -36.27
C GLY A 485 1.40 1.55 -36.65
N GLY A 486 0.44 1.28 -35.76
CA GLY A 486 -1.01 1.39 -36.03
C GLY A 486 -1.58 0.31 -36.96
N LYS A 487 -0.88 -0.80 -37.15
CA LYS A 487 -1.18 -1.89 -38.10
C LYS A 487 -1.45 -3.24 -37.43
N LEU A 488 -1.74 -3.27 -36.12
CA LEU A 488 -1.91 -4.52 -35.37
C LEU A 488 -2.96 -5.47 -35.98
N ALA A 489 -4.03 -4.91 -36.55
CA ALA A 489 -5.10 -5.67 -37.20
C ALA A 489 -4.89 -5.92 -38.71
N GLU A 490 -3.80 -5.42 -39.32
CA GLU A 490 -3.50 -5.66 -40.74
C GLU A 490 -2.86 -7.04 -40.93
N ALA A 491 -3.48 -7.90 -41.74
CA ALA A 491 -2.93 -9.21 -42.09
C ALA A 491 -1.83 -9.07 -43.15
N GLU A 492 -0.72 -9.82 -43.00
CA GLU A 492 0.28 -9.97 -44.07
C GLU A 492 -0.40 -10.47 -45.36
N GLY A 493 -0.42 -9.63 -46.40
CA GLY A 493 -0.81 -10.05 -47.75
C GLY A 493 -2.20 -9.65 -48.25
N ARG A 494 -2.73 -8.48 -47.88
CA ARG A 494 -3.72 -7.79 -48.73
C ARG A 494 -3.25 -6.41 -49.13
N ALA A 495 -2.96 -6.27 -50.42
CA ALA A 495 -2.80 -5.00 -51.11
C ALA A 495 -3.99 -4.07 -50.81
N GLU A 496 -3.67 -2.78 -50.75
CA GLU A 496 -4.56 -1.64 -50.60
C GLU A 496 -5.99 -1.91 -51.10
N ILE A 497 -6.96 -1.88 -50.19
CA ILE A 497 -8.26 -1.34 -50.54
C ILE A 497 -8.25 0.08 -50.00
N MET A 498 -7.93 1.03 -50.88
CA MET A 498 -8.35 2.42 -50.71
C MET A 498 -9.89 2.40 -50.55
N TYR A 499 -10.37 2.35 -49.32
CA TYR A 499 -11.65 2.95 -49.02
C TYR A 499 -11.43 4.46 -49.07
N MET A 500 -11.53 5.04 -50.27
CA MET A 500 -12.09 6.39 -50.41
C MET A 500 -13.56 6.33 -50.00
N GLY A 501 -13.82 6.06 -48.72
CA GLY A 501 -15.09 6.39 -48.10
C GLY A 501 -15.09 7.89 -47.91
N ASN A 502 -16.08 8.60 -48.46
CA ASN A 502 -16.28 10.01 -48.14
C ASN A 502 -16.21 10.19 -46.61
N PRO A 503 -15.51 11.22 -46.11
CA PRO A 503 -15.31 11.40 -44.69
C PRO A 503 -16.65 11.34 -43.96
N SER A 504 -16.68 10.58 -42.87
CA SER A 504 -17.78 10.58 -41.92
C SER A 504 -18.18 12.03 -41.63
N PRO A 505 -19.47 12.40 -41.68
CA PRO A 505 -19.90 13.76 -41.33
C PRO A 505 -19.36 14.22 -39.96
N VAL A 506 -19.02 13.28 -39.06
CA VAL A 506 -18.46 13.59 -37.75
C VAL A 506 -16.98 14.00 -37.82
N SER A 507 -16.17 13.42 -38.72
CA SER A 507 -14.76 13.82 -38.89
C SER A 507 -14.61 15.19 -39.57
N LEU A 508 -15.65 15.65 -40.27
CA LEU A 508 -15.72 17.02 -40.80
C LEU A 508 -15.88 18.08 -39.70
N LEU A 509 -16.37 17.74 -38.50
CA LEU A 509 -16.54 18.70 -37.41
C LEU A 509 -15.21 19.17 -36.83
N ASP A 510 -14.19 18.32 -36.85
CA ASP A 510 -12.86 18.61 -36.28
C ASP A 510 -12.05 19.59 -37.17
N SER A 511 -12.47 19.74 -38.42
CA SER A 511 -11.90 20.67 -39.41
C SER A 511 -12.79 21.88 -39.70
N CYS A 512 -13.98 21.96 -39.08
CA CYS A 512 -14.87 23.12 -39.24
C CYS A 512 -14.27 24.35 -38.55
N THR A 513 -14.21 25.48 -39.27
CA THR A 513 -13.77 26.77 -38.70
C THR A 513 -14.89 27.82 -38.72
N ALA A 514 -16.01 27.53 -39.39
CA ALA A 514 -17.15 28.44 -39.52
C ALA A 514 -18.48 27.78 -39.15
N ILE A 515 -19.36 28.54 -38.48
CA ILE A 515 -20.73 28.13 -38.08
C ILE A 515 -21.54 27.59 -39.26
N LYS A 516 -21.39 28.19 -40.45
CA LYS A 516 -22.09 27.77 -41.68
C LYS A 516 -21.70 26.35 -42.12
N GLN A 517 -20.44 25.95 -41.92
CA GLN A 517 -19.95 24.61 -42.23
C GLN A 517 -20.50 23.60 -41.22
N ALA A 518 -20.48 23.92 -39.92
CA ALA A 518 -21.04 23.06 -38.87
C ALA A 518 -22.55 22.82 -39.04
N LEU A 519 -23.30 23.82 -39.52
CA LEU A 519 -24.73 23.68 -39.86
C LEU A 519 -24.96 22.78 -41.09
N GLN A 520 -24.10 22.86 -42.11
CA GLN A 520 -24.14 21.97 -43.27
C GLN A 520 -23.81 20.52 -42.87
N THR A 521 -22.81 20.34 -42.01
CA THR A 521 -22.43 19.03 -41.45
C THR A 521 -23.56 18.44 -40.60
N ARG A 522 -24.25 19.25 -39.79
CA ARG A 522 -25.47 18.81 -39.07
C ARG A 522 -26.59 18.39 -40.02
N ALA A 523 -26.81 19.12 -41.12
CA ALA A 523 -27.81 18.72 -42.12
C ALA A 523 -27.48 17.35 -42.73
N GLN A 524 -26.20 17.06 -42.97
CA GLN A 524 -25.75 15.73 -43.41
C GLN A 524 -25.93 14.65 -42.34
N ILE A 525 -25.66 14.93 -41.06
CA ILE A 525 -25.90 14.01 -39.94
C ILE A 525 -27.40 13.66 -39.82
N ILE A 526 -28.30 14.63 -40.06
CA ILE A 526 -29.75 14.40 -40.07
C ILE A 526 -30.16 13.53 -41.24
N VAL A 527 -29.67 13.82 -42.45
CA VAL A 527 -29.97 13.02 -43.66
C VAL A 527 -29.45 11.58 -43.52
N ASN A 528 -28.32 11.37 -42.84
CA ASN A 528 -27.72 10.05 -42.61
C ASN A 528 -28.33 9.26 -41.44
N GLY A 529 -29.32 9.82 -40.73
CA GLY A 529 -30.04 9.12 -39.66
C GLY A 529 -29.36 9.12 -38.29
N SER A 530 -28.08 9.49 -38.18
CA SER A 530 -27.29 9.50 -36.92
C SER A 530 -27.53 10.70 -35.99
N HIS A 531 -28.60 11.48 -36.22
CA HIS A 531 -28.89 12.70 -35.44
C HIS A 531 -29.37 12.44 -34.00
N LYS A 532 -29.61 11.17 -33.63
CA LYS A 532 -30.00 10.76 -32.27
C LYS A 532 -28.84 10.16 -31.46
N ASP A 533 -27.71 9.92 -32.10
CA ASP A 533 -26.54 9.32 -31.45
C ASP A 533 -25.82 10.38 -30.59
N ILE A 534 -25.42 9.98 -29.37
CA ILE A 534 -24.84 10.92 -28.40
C ILE A 534 -23.47 11.45 -28.82
N TYR A 535 -22.73 10.68 -29.62
CA TYR A 535 -21.39 11.04 -30.10
C TYR A 535 -21.40 12.19 -31.13
N PRO A 536 -22.16 12.13 -32.25
CA PRO A 536 -22.32 13.28 -33.15
C PRO A 536 -22.88 14.54 -32.46
N ILE A 537 -23.84 14.37 -31.56
CA ILE A 537 -24.45 15.49 -30.81
C ILE A 537 -23.45 16.14 -29.86
N SER A 538 -22.63 15.35 -29.14
CA SER A 538 -21.65 15.91 -28.20
C SER A 538 -20.55 16.73 -28.90
N ARG A 539 -20.10 16.31 -30.10
CA ARG A 539 -19.15 17.08 -30.92
C ARG A 539 -19.77 18.38 -31.44
N LEU A 540 -21.03 18.36 -31.88
CA LEU A 540 -21.76 19.57 -32.26
C LEU A 540 -21.89 20.54 -31.08
N ILE A 541 -22.30 20.06 -29.90
CA ILE A 541 -22.40 20.87 -28.67
C ILE A 541 -21.05 21.48 -28.31
N SER A 542 -19.95 20.72 -28.40
CA SER A 542 -18.61 21.23 -28.15
C SER A 542 -18.21 22.35 -29.09
N PHE A 543 -18.40 22.15 -30.40
CA PHE A 543 -18.10 23.16 -31.40
C PHE A 543 -18.91 24.45 -31.18
N PHE A 544 -20.22 24.35 -31.03
CA PHE A 544 -21.09 25.52 -30.90
C PHE A 544 -20.91 26.24 -29.56
N SER A 545 -20.68 25.52 -28.46
CA SER A 545 -20.46 26.10 -27.12
C SER A 545 -19.13 26.83 -27.01
N LEU A 546 -18.11 26.38 -27.75
CA LEU A 546 -16.76 26.96 -27.73
C LEU A 546 -16.51 27.96 -28.87
N SER A 547 -17.49 28.18 -29.74
CA SER A 547 -17.41 29.16 -30.85
C SER A 547 -17.34 30.62 -30.39
N GLY A 548 -17.63 30.91 -29.11
CA GLY A 548 -17.60 32.26 -28.54
C GLY A 548 -18.72 33.18 -29.04
N THR A 549 -19.73 32.65 -29.72
CA THR A 549 -20.87 33.44 -30.23
C THR A 549 -22.14 33.17 -29.41
N PRO A 550 -22.95 34.20 -29.08
CA PRO A 550 -24.23 34.00 -28.40
C PRO A 550 -25.18 33.06 -29.16
N ILE A 551 -25.14 33.10 -30.49
CA ILE A 551 -25.93 32.25 -31.38
C ILE A 551 -25.47 30.78 -31.29
N GLY A 552 -24.17 30.52 -31.19
CA GLY A 552 -23.63 29.19 -30.98
C GLY A 552 -24.05 28.59 -29.64
N LEU A 553 -23.98 29.38 -28.55
CA LEU A 553 -24.41 28.94 -27.22
C LEU A 553 -25.90 28.62 -27.15
N ASP A 554 -26.79 29.47 -27.68
CA ASP A 554 -28.23 29.18 -27.76
C ASP A 554 -28.51 27.88 -28.54
N TYR A 555 -27.74 27.64 -29.60
CA TYR A 555 -27.86 26.42 -30.40
C TYR A 555 -27.40 25.17 -29.63
N SER A 556 -26.32 25.27 -28.85
CA SER A 556 -25.85 24.22 -27.95
C SER A 556 -26.87 23.90 -26.86
N CYS A 557 -27.51 24.90 -26.25
CA CYS A 557 -28.57 24.68 -25.26
C CYS A 557 -29.75 23.91 -25.84
N ARG A 558 -30.16 24.22 -27.07
CA ARG A 558 -31.25 23.50 -27.76
C ARG A 558 -30.88 22.06 -28.08
N LEU A 559 -29.63 21.80 -28.45
CA LEU A 559 -29.12 20.44 -28.66
C LEU A 559 -29.03 19.66 -27.34
N PHE A 560 -28.54 20.30 -26.28
CA PHE A 560 -28.46 19.74 -24.94
C PHE A 560 -29.84 19.29 -24.42
N ASN A 561 -30.86 20.13 -24.60
CA ASN A 561 -32.24 19.84 -24.18
C ASN A 561 -32.92 18.71 -24.98
N GLN A 562 -32.29 18.19 -26.03
CA GLN A 562 -32.78 17.04 -26.81
C GLN A 562 -32.15 15.72 -26.34
N ILE A 563 -31.28 15.72 -25.31
CA ILE A 563 -30.56 14.56 -24.81
C ILE A 563 -31.20 14.07 -23.50
N ASP A 564 -31.72 12.84 -23.50
CA ASP A 564 -32.35 12.25 -22.29
C ASP A 564 -31.35 11.99 -21.16
N LYS A 565 -30.09 11.65 -21.48
CA LYS A 565 -29.02 11.36 -20.52
C LYS A 565 -27.66 11.93 -20.97
N PRO A 566 -27.34 13.20 -20.69
CA PRO A 566 -26.06 13.79 -21.06
C PRO A 566 -24.91 13.20 -20.23
N ASN A 567 -23.81 12.83 -20.89
CA ASN A 567 -22.61 12.32 -20.21
C ASN A 567 -21.75 13.47 -19.63
N VAL A 568 -20.76 13.12 -18.81
CA VAL A 568 -19.89 14.07 -18.08
C VAL A 568 -19.19 15.05 -19.04
N PHE A 569 -18.79 14.59 -20.23
CA PHE A 569 -18.18 15.43 -21.26
C PHE A 569 -19.11 16.56 -21.72
N ILE A 570 -20.39 16.26 -21.99
CA ILE A 570 -21.39 17.24 -22.43
C ILE A 570 -21.65 18.28 -21.32
N TRP A 571 -21.77 17.85 -20.06
CA TRP A 571 -21.94 18.75 -18.91
C TRP A 571 -20.75 19.71 -18.77
N ASN A 572 -19.52 19.19 -18.78
CA ASN A 572 -18.30 19.99 -18.69
C ASN A 572 -18.16 20.97 -19.86
N THR A 573 -18.61 20.56 -21.04
CA THR A 573 -18.58 21.38 -22.25
C THR A 573 -19.57 22.55 -22.17
N MET A 574 -20.79 22.32 -21.68
CA MET A 574 -21.78 23.37 -21.43
C MET A 574 -21.29 24.37 -20.38
N ILE A 575 -20.74 23.87 -19.26
CA ILE A 575 -20.16 24.72 -18.20
C ILE A 575 -19.05 25.62 -18.76
N ARG A 576 -18.13 25.05 -19.56
CA ARG A 576 -17.05 25.81 -20.20
C ARG A 576 -17.55 26.82 -21.24
N GLY A 577 -18.61 26.51 -21.97
CA GLY A 577 -19.23 27.41 -22.93
C GLY A 577 -19.84 28.63 -22.25
N HIS A 578 -20.70 28.41 -21.24
CA HIS A 578 -21.36 29.50 -20.51
C HIS A 578 -20.37 30.31 -19.67
N SER A 579 -19.32 29.71 -19.11
CA SER A 579 -18.31 30.45 -18.32
C SER A 579 -17.49 31.44 -19.14
N ARG A 580 -17.43 31.25 -20.46
CA ARG A 580 -16.76 32.12 -21.43
C ARG A 580 -17.73 33.07 -22.16
N SER A 581 -19.01 33.05 -21.80
CA SER A 581 -20.06 33.87 -22.40
C SER A 581 -20.25 35.21 -21.67
N GLU A 582 -21.08 36.09 -22.23
CA GLU A 582 -21.47 37.35 -21.58
C GLU A 582 -22.32 37.15 -20.30
N SER A 583 -22.78 35.92 -20.04
CA SER A 583 -23.57 35.54 -18.86
C SER A 583 -22.92 34.37 -18.08
N PRO A 584 -21.76 34.56 -17.42
CA PRO A 584 -21.04 33.48 -16.71
C PRO A 584 -21.85 32.83 -15.59
N GLN A 585 -22.87 33.50 -15.07
CA GLN A 585 -23.72 33.01 -13.98
C GLN A 585 -24.50 31.74 -14.38
N GLU A 586 -24.78 31.53 -15.67
CA GLU A 586 -25.42 30.30 -16.15
C GLU A 586 -24.50 29.07 -16.05
N SER A 587 -23.17 29.25 -16.07
CA SER A 587 -22.22 28.16 -15.84
C SER A 587 -22.31 27.60 -14.41
N CYS A 588 -22.63 28.46 -13.44
CA CYS A 588 -22.89 28.06 -12.07
C CYS A 588 -24.18 27.24 -11.97
N LEU A 589 -25.21 27.56 -12.77
CA LEU A 589 -26.45 26.80 -12.81
C LEU A 589 -26.23 25.37 -13.34
N PHE A 590 -25.43 25.19 -14.40
CA PHE A 590 -25.03 23.87 -14.91
C PHE A 590 -24.15 23.09 -13.92
N PHE A 591 -23.27 23.76 -13.19
CA PHE A 591 -22.43 23.14 -12.16
C PHE A 591 -23.22 22.71 -10.92
N GLN A 592 -24.23 23.50 -10.51
CA GLN A 592 -25.13 23.21 -9.40
C GLN A 592 -26.02 21.96 -9.60
N ILE A 593 -26.11 21.45 -10.84
CA ILE A 593 -26.91 20.27 -11.19
C ILE A 593 -26.07 18.95 -11.10
N TYR A 594 -24.75 19.02 -10.85
CA TYR A 594 -23.84 17.85 -10.85
C TYR A 594 -23.50 17.31 -9.44
N ASP A 595 -24.17 16.23 -8.98
CA ASP A 595 -24.33 15.89 -7.55
C ASP A 595 -23.39 14.79 -6.95
N ARG A 596 -22.68 13.98 -7.75
CA ARG A 596 -22.02 12.75 -7.23
C ARG A 596 -20.66 12.87 -6.50
N PRO A 597 -19.72 13.76 -6.85
CA PRO A 597 -18.39 13.78 -6.21
C PRO A 597 -18.38 14.28 -4.75
N ARG A 598 -19.41 15.05 -4.35
CA ARG A 598 -19.41 15.76 -3.05
C ARG A 598 -19.78 14.85 -1.87
N ASN A 599 -20.67 13.87 -2.07
CA ASN A 599 -21.03 12.89 -1.04
C ASN A 599 -19.85 12.00 -0.61
N PHE A 600 -18.94 11.72 -1.54
CA PHE A 600 -17.71 11.00 -1.25
C PHE A 600 -16.76 11.79 -0.32
N LEU A 601 -16.63 13.10 -0.56
CA LEU A 601 -15.82 13.98 0.29
C LEU A 601 -16.42 14.14 1.70
N ILE A 602 -17.75 14.27 1.80
CA ILE A 602 -18.45 14.30 3.10
C ILE A 602 -18.18 12.99 3.87
N ALA A 603 -18.22 11.84 3.18
CA ALA A 603 -17.92 10.54 3.79
C ALA A 603 -16.46 10.46 4.27
N PHE A 604 -15.51 10.90 3.44
CA PHE A 604 -14.09 10.93 3.78
C PHE A 604 -13.79 11.79 5.01
N TYR A 605 -14.25 13.05 5.03
CA TYR A 605 -14.00 13.92 6.18
C TYR A 605 -14.71 13.43 7.47
N SER A 606 -15.82 12.70 7.32
CA SER A 606 -16.52 12.09 8.44
C SER A 606 -15.78 10.89 9.05
N THR A 607 -15.01 10.12 8.26
CA THR A 607 -14.26 8.95 8.77
C THR A 607 -12.98 9.33 9.50
N VAL A 608 -12.39 10.48 9.18
CA VAL A 608 -11.17 11.01 9.83
C VAL A 608 -11.46 12.01 10.98
N ASP A 609 -12.70 12.02 11.47
CA ASP A 609 -13.20 12.90 12.55
C ASP A 609 -13.00 14.42 12.29
N LYS A 610 -12.96 14.82 11.01
CA LYS A 610 -12.92 16.23 10.58
C LYS A 610 -14.33 16.73 10.27
N LEU A 611 -15.22 16.61 11.26
CA LEU A 611 -16.66 16.83 11.12
C LEU A 611 -17.03 18.28 10.74
N ASP A 612 -16.21 19.27 11.09
CA ASP A 612 -16.47 20.67 10.75
C ASP A 612 -16.31 20.91 9.23
N TYR A 613 -15.31 20.29 8.59
CA TYR A 613 -15.13 20.34 7.14
C TYR A 613 -16.21 19.54 6.40
N ALA A 614 -16.58 18.36 6.91
CA ALA A 614 -17.68 17.57 6.36
C ALA A 614 -19.01 18.33 6.40
N ARG A 615 -19.28 19.06 7.50
CA ARG A 615 -20.47 19.91 7.66
C ARG A 615 -20.47 21.07 6.68
N GLN A 616 -19.35 21.77 6.53
CA GLN A 616 -19.21 22.88 5.60
C GLN A 616 -19.56 22.44 4.16
N LEU A 617 -19.06 21.27 3.74
CA LEU A 617 -19.35 20.74 2.41
C LEU A 617 -20.83 20.39 2.19
N LEU A 618 -21.54 19.96 3.24
CA LEU A 618 -22.99 19.72 3.22
C LEU A 618 -23.79 21.03 3.17
N ASP A 619 -23.35 22.06 3.90
CA ASP A 619 -24.00 23.37 3.92
C ASP A 619 -23.95 24.09 2.58
N GLU A 620 -22.80 23.98 1.90
CA GLU A 620 -22.57 24.50 0.55
C GLU A 620 -23.32 23.73 -0.55
N CYS A 621 -24.03 22.64 -0.20
CA CYS A 621 -24.78 21.84 -1.16
C CYS A 621 -26.13 22.50 -1.51
N CYS A 622 -26.35 22.74 -2.81
CA CYS A 622 -27.58 23.37 -3.33
C CYS A 622 -28.77 22.40 -3.37
N ASN A 623 -28.53 21.08 -3.48
CA ASN A 623 -29.53 20.02 -3.41
C ASN A 623 -29.04 18.93 -2.46
N ARG A 624 -29.37 19.04 -1.18
CA ARG A 624 -28.99 18.04 -0.19
C ARG A 624 -29.91 16.82 -0.36
N ASP A 625 -29.33 15.67 -0.69
CA ASP A 625 -30.07 14.42 -0.87
C ASP A 625 -30.03 13.53 0.39
N LEU A 626 -30.83 12.46 0.41
CA LEU A 626 -30.91 11.51 1.52
C LEU A 626 -29.53 10.93 1.91
N VAL A 627 -28.66 10.68 0.92
CA VAL A 627 -27.34 10.09 1.12
C VAL A 627 -26.41 11.07 1.82
N SER A 628 -26.40 12.34 1.42
CA SER A 628 -25.58 13.40 2.04
C SER A 628 -25.93 13.59 3.52
N PHE A 629 -27.23 13.60 3.87
CA PHE A 629 -27.69 13.66 5.25
C PHE A 629 -27.33 12.40 6.04
N ASN A 630 -27.55 11.21 5.48
CA ASN A 630 -27.25 9.94 6.16
C ASN A 630 -25.76 9.78 6.48
N THR A 631 -24.89 10.15 5.54
CA THR A 631 -23.44 10.14 5.73
C THR A 631 -23.02 11.05 6.88
N MET A 632 -23.53 12.28 6.90
CA MET A 632 -23.16 13.26 7.92
C MET A 632 -23.75 12.92 9.31
N ILE A 633 -25.00 12.45 9.37
CA ILE A 633 -25.62 11.98 10.62
C ILE A 633 -24.82 10.80 11.21
N SER A 634 -24.36 9.88 10.35
CA SER A 634 -23.50 8.75 10.76
C SER A 634 -22.12 9.23 11.23
N GLY A 635 -21.55 10.24 10.57
CA GLY A 635 -20.31 10.90 11.01
C GLY A 635 -20.43 11.47 12.42
N TYR A 636 -21.48 12.25 12.68
CA TYR A 636 -21.75 12.79 14.03
C TYR A 636 -21.99 11.71 15.07
N ALA A 637 -22.64 10.60 14.70
CA ALA A 637 -22.86 9.47 15.60
C ALA A 637 -21.53 8.82 16.04
N ARG A 638 -20.57 8.66 15.12
CA ARG A 638 -19.24 8.09 15.39
C ARG A 638 -18.35 9.03 16.19
N GLY A 639 -18.37 10.32 15.88
CA GLY A 639 -17.61 11.35 16.61
C GLY A 639 -18.21 11.74 17.97
N GLY A 640 -19.20 11.00 18.48
CA GLY A 640 -19.79 11.26 19.80
C GLY A 640 -20.52 12.60 19.91
N ARG A 641 -21.09 13.12 18.80
CA ARG A 641 -21.83 14.40 18.75
C ARG A 641 -23.34 14.20 18.50
N PRO A 642 -24.07 13.57 19.43
CA PRO A 642 -25.46 13.16 19.23
C PRO A 642 -26.45 14.31 19.12
N ASN A 643 -26.19 15.43 19.78
CA ASN A 643 -27.02 16.63 19.67
C ASN A 643 -26.97 17.22 18.25
N GLU A 644 -25.80 17.20 17.60
CA GLU A 644 -25.64 17.67 16.23
C GLU A 644 -26.29 16.71 15.22
N ALA A 645 -26.17 15.40 15.44
CA ALA A 645 -26.89 14.39 14.65
C ALA A 645 -28.42 14.60 14.70
N LEU A 646 -28.98 14.88 15.89
CA LEU A 646 -30.42 15.14 16.06
C LEU A 646 -30.87 16.47 15.45
N ARG A 647 -30.04 17.51 15.53
CA ARG A 647 -30.31 18.79 14.85
C ARG A 647 -30.33 18.62 13.34
N LEU A 648 -29.34 17.91 12.81
CA LEU A 648 -29.25 17.64 11.37
C LEU A 648 -30.42 16.79 10.86
N PHE A 649 -30.88 15.84 11.66
CA PHE A 649 -32.09 15.09 11.34
C PHE A 649 -33.35 15.96 11.31
N ASN A 650 -33.49 16.94 12.20
CA ASN A 650 -34.60 17.88 12.14
C ASN A 650 -34.51 18.80 10.93
N GLU A 651 -33.31 19.20 10.52
CA GLU A 651 -33.04 19.95 9.30
C GLU A 651 -33.46 19.15 8.05
N MET A 652 -33.07 17.87 7.96
CA MET A 652 -33.48 16.95 6.91
C MET A 652 -35.00 16.86 6.76
N ARG A 653 -35.73 16.76 7.88
CA ARG A 653 -37.21 16.73 7.88
C ARG A 653 -37.82 18.07 7.49
N GLY A 654 -37.21 19.18 7.91
CA GLY A 654 -37.63 20.54 7.52
C GLY A 654 -37.48 20.78 6.02
N SER A 655 -36.50 20.14 5.38
CA SER A 655 -36.28 20.15 3.93
C SER A 655 -37.18 19.20 3.13
N GLY A 656 -38.15 18.54 3.78
CA GLY A 656 -39.08 17.63 3.12
C GLY A 656 -38.51 16.27 2.72
N ILE A 657 -37.32 15.91 3.20
CA ILE A 657 -36.67 14.63 2.90
C ILE A 657 -37.10 13.59 3.94
N HIS A 658 -37.62 12.47 3.45
CA HIS A 658 -38.10 11.40 4.32
C HIS A 658 -36.96 10.48 4.77
N PRO A 659 -36.85 10.19 6.08
CA PRO A 659 -35.81 9.32 6.60
C PRO A 659 -36.04 7.86 6.22
N ASP A 660 -34.95 7.17 5.93
CA ASP A 660 -34.93 5.75 5.61
C ASP A 660 -34.40 4.93 6.81
N GLU A 661 -34.32 3.62 6.61
CA GLU A 661 -33.83 2.69 7.64
C GLU A 661 -32.41 3.05 8.12
N TYR A 662 -31.52 3.49 7.22
CA TYR A 662 -30.15 3.89 7.53
C TYR A 662 -30.10 5.18 8.36
N THR A 663 -30.98 6.16 8.07
CA THR A 663 -31.13 7.36 8.90
C THR A 663 -31.44 6.98 10.35
N ILE A 664 -32.38 6.05 10.54
CA ILE A 664 -32.80 5.62 11.88
C ILE A 664 -31.67 4.86 12.59
N VAL A 665 -30.97 3.97 11.91
CA VAL A 665 -29.81 3.25 12.49
C VAL A 665 -28.74 4.23 12.97
N ALA A 666 -28.38 5.23 12.16
CA ALA A 666 -27.37 6.23 12.52
C ALA A 666 -27.79 7.05 13.76
N LEU A 667 -29.08 7.41 13.87
CA LEU A 667 -29.62 8.11 15.03
C LEU A 667 -29.62 7.25 16.30
N LEU A 668 -29.94 5.95 16.17
CA LEU A 668 -29.89 5.01 17.29
C LEU A 668 -28.47 4.85 17.82
N SER A 669 -27.47 4.74 16.93
CA SER A 669 -26.05 4.72 17.30
C SER A 669 -25.64 5.99 18.04
N ALA A 670 -26.05 7.18 17.56
CA ALA A 670 -25.78 8.44 18.25
C ALA A 670 -26.40 8.48 19.66
N CYS A 671 -27.65 8.04 19.80
CA CYS A 671 -28.37 8.08 21.08
C CYS A 671 -27.85 7.06 22.11
N SER A 672 -27.25 5.97 21.65
CA SER A 672 -26.66 4.95 22.52
C SER A 672 -25.56 5.49 23.45
N TRP A 673 -24.88 6.57 23.04
CA TRP A 673 -23.82 7.23 23.81
C TRP A 673 -24.31 8.17 24.91
N VAL A 674 -25.56 8.65 24.82
CA VAL A 674 -26.12 9.65 25.75
C VAL A 674 -26.94 9.00 26.86
N GLY A 675 -27.28 7.71 26.73
CA GLY A 675 -28.22 7.05 27.64
C GLY A 675 -29.61 7.72 27.65
N ALA A 676 -29.98 8.41 26.57
CA ALA A 676 -31.16 9.25 26.50
C ALA A 676 -32.44 8.44 26.24
N GLN A 677 -32.89 7.69 27.26
CA GLN A 677 -34.04 6.77 27.20
C GLN A 677 -35.31 7.35 26.54
N LYS A 678 -35.58 8.65 26.75
CA LYS A 678 -36.75 9.33 26.17
C LYS A 678 -36.62 9.51 24.65
N ILE A 679 -35.44 9.88 24.17
CA ILE A 679 -35.16 10.10 22.73
C ILE A 679 -35.14 8.75 22.01
N SER A 680 -34.52 7.75 22.63
CA SER A 680 -34.52 6.35 22.18
C SER A 680 -35.92 5.79 21.90
N LYS A 681 -36.87 6.01 22.81
CA LYS A 681 -38.28 5.60 22.63
C LYS A 681 -38.98 6.39 21.52
N GLN A 682 -38.64 7.66 21.34
CA GLN A 682 -39.17 8.49 20.25
C GLN A 682 -38.68 8.03 18.87
N ILE A 683 -37.38 7.70 18.74
CA ILE A 683 -36.79 7.17 17.51
C ILE A 683 -37.38 5.80 17.17
N HIS A 684 -37.55 4.91 18.15
CA HIS A 684 -38.25 3.63 17.92
C HIS A 684 -39.71 3.85 17.49
N SER A 685 -40.44 4.78 18.11
CA SER A 685 -41.81 5.13 17.69
C SER A 685 -41.85 5.70 16.27
N LEU A 686 -40.83 6.45 15.87
CA LEU A 686 -40.68 6.99 14.52
C LEU A 686 -40.43 5.86 13.50
N ALA A 687 -39.53 4.93 13.82
CA ALA A 687 -39.28 3.74 13.00
C ALA A 687 -40.57 2.93 12.80
N TYR A 688 -41.35 2.76 13.87
CA TYR A 688 -42.60 2.03 13.83
C TYR A 688 -43.65 2.69 12.93
N LYS A 689 -43.78 4.02 13.00
CA LYS A 689 -44.76 4.79 12.21
C LYS A 689 -44.39 4.90 10.73
N ASN A 690 -43.09 4.96 10.41
CA ASN A 690 -42.63 5.34 9.07
C ASN A 690 -42.12 4.16 8.22
N LEU A 691 -41.70 3.04 8.82
CA LEU A 691 -40.93 1.99 8.12
C LEU A 691 -41.56 0.59 8.16
N ASN A 692 -42.85 0.47 8.48
CA ASN A 692 -43.55 -0.83 8.63
C ASN A 692 -42.73 -1.86 9.45
N PHE A 693 -42.64 -1.64 10.77
CA PHE A 693 -41.71 -2.34 11.67
C PHE A 693 -41.65 -3.87 11.52
N ASN A 694 -42.76 -4.52 11.20
CA ASN A 694 -42.81 -5.98 11.04
C ASN A 694 -41.94 -6.47 9.86
N GLU A 695 -41.80 -5.67 8.80
CA GLU A 695 -41.00 -5.96 7.60
C GLU A 695 -39.57 -5.38 7.65
N THR A 696 -39.22 -4.65 8.72
CA THR A 696 -37.89 -4.02 8.84
C THR A 696 -36.76 -5.04 8.95
N SER A 697 -35.57 -4.66 8.48
CA SER A 697 -34.42 -5.54 8.36
C SER A 697 -33.85 -5.95 9.73
N VAL A 698 -33.05 -7.01 9.72
CA VAL A 698 -32.31 -7.47 10.90
C VAL A 698 -31.36 -6.39 11.41
N LEU A 699 -30.87 -5.49 10.54
CA LEU A 699 -29.97 -4.39 10.88
C LEU A 699 -30.62 -3.38 11.84
N LEU A 700 -31.81 -2.88 11.50
CA LEU A 700 -32.52 -1.92 12.35
C LEU A 700 -32.91 -2.52 13.70
N LYS A 701 -33.37 -3.78 13.71
CA LYS A 701 -33.71 -4.51 14.94
C LYS A 701 -32.46 -4.71 15.82
N THR A 702 -31.31 -5.01 15.22
CA THR A 702 -30.01 -5.11 15.92
C THR A 702 -29.60 -3.77 16.54
N ALA A 703 -29.72 -2.67 15.78
CA ALA A 703 -29.39 -1.33 16.27
C ALA A 703 -30.31 -0.89 17.44
N LEU A 704 -31.59 -1.27 17.41
CA LEU A 704 -32.52 -1.04 18.52
C LEU A 704 -32.15 -1.85 19.77
N VAL A 705 -31.76 -3.11 19.60
CA VAL A 705 -31.27 -3.96 20.69
C VAL A 705 -30.05 -3.35 21.36
N ASP A 706 -29.01 -3.00 20.58
CA ASP A 706 -27.78 -2.37 21.10
C ASP A 706 -28.07 -1.05 21.82
N MET A 707 -28.90 -0.20 21.22
CA MET A 707 -29.26 1.08 21.81
C MET A 707 -30.02 0.89 23.14
N TYR A 708 -31.02 -0.01 23.19
CA TYR A 708 -31.77 -0.26 24.42
C TYR A 708 -30.91 -0.90 25.52
N ALA A 709 -30.02 -1.83 25.14
CA ALA A 709 -29.06 -2.44 26.04
C ALA A 709 -28.12 -1.40 26.66
N LYS A 710 -27.54 -0.51 25.85
CA LYS A 710 -26.67 0.59 26.34
C LYS A 710 -27.41 1.63 27.18
N CYS A 711 -28.70 1.82 26.95
CA CYS A 711 -29.55 2.71 27.76
C CYS A 711 -30.07 2.07 29.07
N GLY A 712 -29.71 0.81 29.35
CA GLY A 712 -30.17 0.06 30.54
C GLY A 712 -31.65 -0.33 30.49
N LEU A 713 -32.29 -0.30 29.31
CA LEU A 713 -33.71 -0.66 29.12
C LEU A 713 -33.81 -2.12 28.67
N MET A 714 -33.37 -3.04 29.52
CA MET A 714 -33.16 -4.44 29.14
C MET A 714 -34.44 -5.17 28.74
N GLU A 715 -35.55 -4.87 29.38
CA GLU A 715 -36.88 -5.40 29.03
C GLU A 715 -37.28 -5.03 27.59
N MET A 716 -36.99 -3.80 27.16
CA MET A 716 -37.28 -3.34 25.80
C MET A 716 -36.34 -3.96 24.77
N ALA A 717 -35.05 -4.09 25.10
CA ALA A 717 -34.09 -4.79 24.25
C ALA A 717 -34.49 -6.26 24.06
N HIS A 718 -34.86 -6.96 25.13
CA HIS A 718 -35.33 -8.33 25.08
C HIS A 718 -36.64 -8.49 24.30
N LEU A 719 -37.56 -7.53 24.41
CA LEU A 719 -38.79 -7.51 23.60
C LEU A 719 -38.51 -7.35 22.10
N VAL A 720 -37.54 -6.51 21.72
CA VAL A 720 -37.13 -6.37 20.31
C VAL A 720 -36.42 -7.63 19.86
N PHE A 721 -35.49 -8.15 20.66
CA PHE A 721 -34.71 -9.35 20.38
C PHE A 721 -35.58 -10.60 20.20
N SER A 722 -36.58 -10.81 21.06
CA SER A 722 -37.54 -11.93 20.97
C SER A 722 -38.45 -11.84 19.73
N LYS A 723 -38.71 -10.63 19.23
CA LYS A 723 -39.46 -10.40 17.99
C LYS A 723 -38.59 -10.50 16.73
N MET A 724 -37.27 -10.63 16.86
CA MET A 724 -36.41 -10.99 15.73
C MET A 724 -36.68 -12.46 15.37
N GLY A 725 -36.76 -12.76 14.06
CA GLY A 725 -37.02 -14.11 13.56
C GLY A 725 -35.97 -15.15 13.97
N MET A 726 -36.06 -16.36 13.42
CA MET A 726 -35.17 -17.46 13.83
C MET A 726 -33.67 -17.19 13.57
N ARG A 727 -33.33 -16.34 12.58
CA ARG A 727 -31.94 -15.90 12.33
C ARG A 727 -31.72 -14.52 12.94
N LYS A 728 -30.99 -14.49 14.06
CA LYS A 728 -30.51 -13.26 14.72
C LYS A 728 -29.03 -13.07 14.39
N SER A 729 -28.58 -11.82 14.27
CA SER A 729 -27.19 -11.47 14.00
C SER A 729 -26.33 -11.69 15.25
N ILE A 730 -25.03 -12.01 15.08
CA ILE A 730 -24.09 -12.19 16.19
C ILE A 730 -24.02 -10.90 17.03
N GLU A 731 -24.06 -9.74 16.37
CA GLU A 731 -24.04 -8.43 17.00
C GLU A 731 -25.26 -8.19 17.91
N ALA A 732 -26.44 -8.71 17.56
CA ALA A 732 -27.62 -8.63 18.42
C ALA A 732 -27.47 -9.50 19.68
N TRP A 733 -26.86 -10.68 19.55
CA TRP A 733 -26.55 -11.55 20.70
C TRP A 733 -25.50 -10.90 21.60
N SER A 734 -24.38 -10.42 21.04
CA SER A 734 -23.30 -9.77 21.79
C SER A 734 -23.79 -8.49 22.50
N ALA A 735 -24.69 -7.74 21.88
CA ALA A 735 -25.34 -6.58 22.50
C ALA A 735 -26.25 -6.96 23.69
N MET A 736 -27.06 -8.02 23.58
CA MET A 736 -27.89 -8.52 24.68
C MET A 736 -27.04 -9.01 25.86
N ILE A 737 -26.00 -9.80 25.57
CA ILE A 737 -25.07 -10.32 26.58
C ILE A 737 -24.39 -9.18 27.32
N SER A 738 -23.83 -8.21 26.58
CA SER A 738 -23.20 -7.03 27.16
C SER A 738 -24.19 -6.19 27.99
N GLY A 739 -25.45 -6.10 27.56
CA GLY A 739 -26.51 -5.40 28.29
C GLY A 739 -26.85 -6.06 29.63
N TYR A 740 -27.07 -7.37 29.62
CA TYR A 740 -27.38 -8.13 30.83
C TYR A 740 -26.21 -8.14 31.83
N VAL A 741 -24.97 -8.29 31.33
CA VAL A 741 -23.76 -8.17 32.16
C VAL A 741 -23.70 -6.80 32.85
N ARG A 742 -23.88 -5.70 32.10
CA ARG A 742 -23.90 -4.34 32.68
C ARG A 742 -25.04 -4.10 33.67
N SER A 743 -26.15 -4.82 33.50
CA SER A 743 -27.31 -4.74 34.38
C SER A 743 -27.18 -5.63 35.62
N GLY A 744 -26.10 -6.42 35.73
CA GLY A 744 -25.86 -7.36 36.83
C GLY A 744 -26.63 -8.68 36.72
N GLU A 745 -27.35 -8.91 35.62
CA GLU A 745 -28.15 -10.11 35.36
C GLU A 745 -27.32 -11.18 34.65
N LEU A 746 -26.26 -11.65 35.32
CA LEU A 746 -25.27 -12.56 34.71
C LEU A 746 -25.85 -13.91 34.27
N ASP A 747 -26.87 -14.41 34.96
CA ASP A 747 -27.51 -15.69 34.64
C ASP A 747 -28.24 -15.62 33.28
N MET A 748 -28.91 -14.50 32.99
CA MET A 748 -29.55 -14.25 31.70
C MET A 748 -28.52 -14.08 30.58
N ALA A 749 -27.39 -13.43 30.87
CA ALA A 749 -26.28 -13.30 29.92
C ALA A 749 -25.69 -14.67 29.56
N GLN A 750 -25.47 -15.54 30.55
CA GLN A 750 -24.95 -16.89 30.35
C GLN A 750 -25.92 -17.77 29.55
N GLU A 751 -27.22 -17.68 29.84
CA GLU A 751 -28.23 -18.43 29.08
C GLU A 751 -28.21 -18.06 27.59
N LEU A 752 -28.13 -16.77 27.28
CA LEU A 752 -28.02 -16.32 25.89
C LEU A 752 -26.69 -16.71 25.25
N PHE A 753 -25.58 -16.61 25.98
CA PHE A 753 -24.25 -17.03 25.52
C PHE A 753 -24.20 -18.52 25.15
N ASN A 754 -24.92 -19.36 25.90
CA ASN A 754 -25.02 -20.79 25.64
C ASN A 754 -25.88 -21.12 24.42
N GLN A 755 -26.87 -20.29 24.08
CA GLN A 755 -27.73 -20.47 22.91
C GLN A 755 -27.08 -20.05 21.58
N MET A 756 -25.92 -19.36 21.62
CA MET A 756 -25.20 -18.95 20.42
C MET A 756 -24.50 -20.15 19.74
N GLU A 757 -24.76 -20.34 18.44
CA GLU A 757 -24.06 -21.33 17.59
C GLU A 757 -22.63 -20.88 17.26
N GLU A 758 -22.43 -19.58 17.03
CA GLU A 758 -21.15 -18.94 16.74
C GLU A 758 -20.93 -17.77 17.69
N ARG A 759 -19.70 -17.62 18.20
CA ARG A 759 -19.32 -16.63 19.23
C ARG A 759 -18.15 -15.78 18.76
N ASP A 760 -18.30 -14.46 18.82
CA ASP A 760 -17.25 -13.49 18.49
C ASP A 760 -16.45 -13.07 19.73
N LEU A 761 -15.29 -12.44 19.51
CA LEU A 761 -14.44 -11.93 20.60
C LEU A 761 -15.24 -11.06 21.58
N VAL A 762 -16.18 -10.25 21.08
CA VAL A 762 -16.97 -9.30 21.89
C VAL A 762 -17.84 -10.02 22.92
N CYS A 763 -18.54 -11.11 22.57
CA CYS A 763 -19.35 -11.83 23.55
C CYS A 763 -18.51 -12.61 24.57
N TRP A 764 -17.36 -13.17 24.16
CA TRP A 764 -16.40 -13.81 25.08
C TRP A 764 -15.86 -12.81 26.11
N THR A 765 -15.36 -11.66 25.65
CA THR A 765 -14.84 -10.61 26.53
C THR A 765 -15.94 -10.07 27.45
N ALA A 766 -17.16 -9.86 26.95
CA ALA A 766 -18.28 -9.39 27.77
C ALA A 766 -18.64 -10.37 28.90
N MET A 767 -18.66 -11.68 28.63
CA MET A 767 -18.91 -12.69 29.65
C MET A 767 -17.78 -12.77 30.67
N ILE A 768 -16.52 -12.81 30.23
CA ILE A 768 -15.35 -12.85 31.12
C ILE A 768 -15.34 -11.62 32.04
N CYS A 769 -15.60 -10.42 31.49
CA CYS A 769 -15.80 -9.20 32.25
C CYS A 769 -16.94 -9.31 33.27
N GLY A 770 -18.09 -9.85 32.86
CA GLY A 770 -19.26 -9.99 33.72
C GLY A 770 -19.03 -10.93 34.90
N TYR A 771 -18.38 -12.06 34.66
CA TYR A 771 -17.93 -12.95 35.72
C TYR A 771 -16.97 -12.21 36.68
N CYS A 772 -15.93 -11.55 36.16
CA CYS A 772 -15.00 -10.79 37.01
C CYS A 772 -15.69 -9.68 37.83
N GLN A 773 -16.67 -8.96 37.27
CA GLN A 773 -17.41 -7.91 37.97
C GLN A 773 -18.28 -8.45 39.12
N MET A 774 -18.73 -9.71 39.03
CA MET A 774 -19.65 -10.32 39.99
C MET A 774 -18.98 -11.19 41.06
N GLY A 775 -17.65 -11.18 41.17
CA GLY A 775 -16.97 -12.10 42.08
C GLY A 775 -16.75 -13.51 41.50
N LYS A 776 -17.16 -13.71 40.25
CA LYS A 776 -17.22 -14.88 39.38
C LYS A 776 -15.96 -15.64 38.94
N TYR A 777 -14.84 -15.50 39.62
CA TYR A 777 -13.53 -15.50 38.93
C TYR A 777 -13.07 -16.86 38.39
N LYS A 778 -13.49 -17.95 39.02
CA LYS A 778 -13.19 -19.30 38.55
C LYS A 778 -13.84 -19.54 37.19
N GLU A 779 -15.11 -19.16 37.07
CA GLU A 779 -15.90 -19.23 35.85
C GLU A 779 -15.35 -18.29 34.78
N ALA A 780 -14.84 -17.09 35.15
CA ALA A 780 -14.16 -16.19 34.22
C ALA A 780 -12.90 -16.82 33.59
N LEU A 781 -12.09 -17.50 34.41
CA LEU A 781 -10.88 -18.19 33.96
C LEU A 781 -11.18 -19.45 33.13
N GLU A 782 -12.26 -20.16 33.44
CA GLU A 782 -12.73 -21.30 32.65
C GLU A 782 -13.20 -20.86 31.26
N LEU A 783 -13.98 -19.77 31.18
CA LEU A 783 -14.41 -19.17 29.92
C LEU A 783 -13.24 -18.62 29.09
N PHE A 784 -12.23 -18.01 29.72
CA PHE A 784 -11.01 -17.57 29.02
C PHE A 784 -10.27 -18.74 28.36
N LYS A 785 -10.11 -19.87 29.08
CA LYS A 785 -9.49 -21.08 28.52
C LYS A 785 -10.32 -21.69 27.40
N GLU A 786 -11.63 -21.63 27.51
CA GLU A 786 -12.53 -22.12 26.47
C GLU A 786 -12.39 -21.28 25.20
N MET A 787 -12.38 -19.95 25.32
CA MET A 787 -12.15 -19.01 24.22
C MET A 787 -10.87 -19.32 23.43
N GLU A 788 -9.74 -19.55 24.12
CA GLU A 788 -8.46 -19.89 23.47
C GLU A 788 -8.52 -21.25 22.74
N LYS A 789 -9.23 -22.24 23.31
CA LYS A 789 -9.42 -23.55 22.67
C LYS A 789 -10.22 -23.46 21.36
N PHE A 790 -11.13 -22.50 21.27
CA PHE A 790 -11.86 -22.20 20.03
C PHE A 790 -11.01 -21.41 19.02
N GLY A 791 -9.74 -21.14 19.31
CA GLY A 791 -8.81 -20.44 18.42
C GLY A 791 -8.99 -18.92 18.38
N ILE A 792 -9.78 -18.37 19.30
CA ILE A 792 -10.02 -16.92 19.39
C ILE A 792 -8.93 -16.32 20.26
N LYS A 793 -8.12 -15.43 19.68
CA LYS A 793 -7.02 -14.77 20.39
C LYS A 793 -7.55 -13.65 21.30
N PRO A 794 -7.12 -13.58 22.57
CA PRO A 794 -7.53 -12.52 23.48
C PRO A 794 -6.90 -11.17 23.10
N ASP A 795 -7.68 -10.11 23.28
CA ASP A 795 -7.22 -8.72 23.12
C ASP A 795 -6.76 -8.12 24.46
N GLU A 796 -6.23 -6.90 24.39
CA GLU A 796 -5.70 -6.17 25.56
C GLU A 796 -6.74 -6.01 26.68
N VAL A 797 -8.01 -5.83 26.32
CA VAL A 797 -9.13 -5.68 27.28
C VAL A 797 -9.42 -7.00 27.99
N THR A 798 -9.41 -8.12 27.25
CA THR A 798 -9.59 -9.46 27.81
C THR A 798 -8.45 -9.82 28.75
N LEU A 799 -7.20 -9.52 28.36
CA LEU A 799 -6.02 -9.75 29.20
C LEU A 799 -6.04 -8.90 30.48
N ALA A 800 -6.36 -7.60 30.39
CA ALA A 800 -6.50 -6.73 31.56
C ALA A 800 -7.60 -7.18 32.53
N THR A 801 -8.68 -7.76 32.01
CA THR A 801 -9.81 -8.28 32.80
C THR A 801 -9.42 -9.56 33.56
N VAL A 802 -8.64 -10.44 32.95
CA VAL A 802 -8.10 -11.64 33.60
C VAL A 802 -7.04 -11.27 34.64
N ILE A 803 -6.22 -10.25 34.38
CA ILE A 803 -5.29 -9.69 35.38
C ILE A 803 -6.04 -9.13 36.58
N SER A 804 -7.24 -8.55 36.40
CA SER A 804 -8.07 -8.10 37.54
C SER A 804 -8.56 -9.27 38.42
N ALA A 805 -8.66 -10.49 37.88
CA ALA A 805 -8.95 -11.71 38.65
C ALA A 805 -7.76 -12.17 39.52
N PHE A 806 -6.57 -11.55 39.38
CA PHE A 806 -5.40 -11.77 40.24
C PHE A 806 -5.69 -11.60 41.74
N ASN A 807 -6.64 -10.72 42.10
CA ASN A 807 -7.07 -10.54 43.49
C ASN A 807 -7.70 -11.81 44.13
N ILE A 808 -8.02 -12.84 43.33
CA ILE A 808 -8.75 -14.07 43.72
C ILE A 808 -7.92 -15.34 43.57
N PHE A 809 -6.66 -15.23 43.17
CA PHE A 809 -5.73 -16.35 43.25
C PHE A 809 -5.74 -17.04 44.64
N HIS A 810 -5.96 -16.28 45.71
CA HIS A 810 -6.08 -16.78 47.08
C HIS A 810 -7.43 -17.46 47.42
N GLU A 811 -8.48 -17.33 46.59
CA GLU A 811 -9.76 -18.04 46.79
C GLU A 811 -9.85 -19.36 45.98
N VAL A 812 -8.92 -19.61 45.05
CA VAL A 812 -8.83 -20.88 44.34
C VAL A 812 -8.43 -22.00 45.31
N PRO A 813 -9.23 -23.08 45.44
CA PRO A 813 -8.89 -24.19 46.33
C PRO A 813 -7.52 -24.78 46.02
N ARG A 814 -6.67 -24.99 47.04
CA ARG A 814 -5.30 -25.51 46.89
C ARG A 814 -5.17 -26.73 45.98
N LYS A 815 -6.13 -27.66 46.05
CA LYS A 815 -6.16 -28.88 45.21
C LYS A 815 -6.35 -28.63 43.71
N SER A 816 -6.84 -27.45 43.33
CA SER A 816 -7.17 -27.08 41.95
C SER A 816 -6.13 -26.15 41.33
N ARG A 817 -5.13 -25.73 42.09
CA ARG A 817 -4.03 -24.91 41.58
C ARG A 817 -3.06 -25.79 40.80
N THR A 818 -2.58 -25.28 39.67
CA THR A 818 -1.67 -25.99 38.76
C THR A 818 -0.44 -25.15 38.50
N VAL A 819 0.67 -25.80 38.11
CA VAL A 819 1.92 -25.12 37.71
C VAL A 819 1.66 -24.03 36.66
N PHE A 820 0.82 -24.31 35.67
CA PHE A 820 0.40 -23.35 34.65
C PHE A 820 -0.26 -22.08 35.22
N LEU A 821 -1.15 -22.23 36.22
CA LEU A 821 -1.84 -21.10 36.84
C LEU A 821 -0.84 -20.18 37.57
N PHE A 822 0.12 -20.77 38.28
CA PHE A 822 1.20 -20.04 38.93
C PHE A 822 2.09 -19.33 37.91
N ASN A 823 2.50 -19.99 36.82
CA ASN A 823 3.34 -19.40 35.79
C ASN A 823 2.69 -18.19 35.09
N ALA A 824 1.40 -18.27 34.78
CA ALA A 824 0.66 -17.18 34.16
C ALA A 824 0.60 -15.94 35.06
N ILE A 825 0.35 -16.15 36.36
CA ILE A 825 0.28 -15.07 37.34
C ILE A 825 1.66 -14.44 37.58
N ILE A 826 2.68 -15.27 37.78
CA ILE A 826 4.07 -14.82 38.00
C ILE A 826 4.55 -14.01 36.80
N SER A 827 4.27 -14.47 35.58
CA SER A 827 4.65 -13.75 34.35
C SER A 827 3.94 -12.41 34.20
N ALA A 828 2.65 -12.34 34.53
CA ALA A 828 1.91 -11.08 34.54
C ALA A 828 2.48 -10.10 35.58
N LEU A 829 2.77 -10.57 36.79
CA LEU A 829 3.38 -9.76 37.85
C LEU A 829 4.78 -9.25 37.45
N ALA A 830 5.56 -10.08 36.76
CA ALA A 830 6.87 -9.69 36.23
C ALA A 830 6.77 -8.52 35.26
N GLN A 831 5.82 -8.56 34.32
CA GLN A 831 5.64 -7.50 33.31
C GLN A 831 5.17 -6.17 33.92
N HIS A 832 4.46 -6.22 35.04
CA HIS A 832 3.97 -5.04 35.75
C HIS A 832 4.91 -4.55 36.87
N GLY A 833 6.11 -5.15 37.01
CA GLY A 833 7.10 -4.70 37.99
C GLY A 833 6.76 -5.04 39.45
N LEU A 834 5.91 -6.04 39.68
CA LEU A 834 5.51 -6.52 41.02
C LEU A 834 6.34 -7.74 41.46
N GLY A 835 7.67 -7.61 41.41
CA GLY A 835 8.62 -8.70 41.64
C GLY A 835 8.53 -9.37 43.01
N ASN A 836 8.39 -8.60 44.09
CA ASN A 836 8.23 -9.17 45.44
C ASN A 836 6.98 -10.05 45.54
N THR A 837 5.86 -9.58 44.97
CA THR A 837 4.62 -10.35 44.92
C THR A 837 4.77 -11.59 44.05
N ALA A 838 5.52 -11.52 42.95
CA ALA A 838 5.80 -12.69 42.13
C ALA A 838 6.55 -13.78 42.91
N ILE A 839 7.51 -13.39 43.77
CA ILE A 839 8.23 -14.30 44.67
C ILE A 839 7.30 -14.89 45.73
N ASP A 840 6.41 -14.09 46.33
CA ASP A 840 5.43 -14.59 47.29
C ASP A 840 4.54 -15.68 46.68
N ILE A 841 4.10 -15.47 45.44
CA ILE A 841 3.30 -16.44 44.68
C ILE A 841 4.10 -17.71 44.35
N PHE A 842 5.40 -17.58 44.03
CA PHE A 842 6.29 -18.73 43.83
C PHE A 842 6.47 -19.56 45.12
N LEU A 843 6.68 -18.90 46.27
CA LEU A 843 6.77 -19.61 47.55
C LEU A 843 5.45 -20.31 47.92
N GLU A 844 4.31 -19.71 47.57
CA GLU A 844 2.99 -20.34 47.74
C GLU A 844 2.85 -21.61 46.86
N MET A 845 3.39 -21.59 45.64
CA MET A 845 3.44 -22.76 44.74
C MET A 845 4.17 -23.95 45.36
N GLU A 846 5.35 -23.71 45.94
CA GLU A 846 6.13 -24.75 46.62
C GLU A 846 5.41 -25.28 47.85
N SER A 847 4.75 -24.40 48.60
CA SER A 847 3.95 -24.77 49.77
C SER A 847 2.73 -25.64 49.43
N ASP A 848 2.20 -25.49 48.21
CA ASP A 848 1.11 -26.29 47.66
C ASP A 848 1.61 -27.66 47.12
N GLY A 849 2.92 -27.93 47.21
CA GLY A 849 3.54 -29.18 46.78
C GLY A 849 3.67 -29.33 45.27
N LEU A 850 3.49 -28.23 44.53
CA LEU A 850 3.71 -28.19 43.09
C LEU A 850 5.19 -27.98 42.80
N ARG A 851 5.74 -28.74 41.86
CA ARG A 851 7.15 -28.62 41.47
C ARG A 851 7.30 -27.51 40.43
N PRO A 852 8.21 -26.54 40.64
CA PRO A 852 8.62 -25.61 39.60
C PRO A 852 9.13 -26.32 38.35
N ASP A 853 8.82 -25.75 37.19
CA ASP A 853 9.34 -26.15 35.88
C ASP A 853 10.28 -25.06 35.32
N GLU A 854 10.93 -25.34 34.19
CA GLU A 854 11.82 -24.39 33.50
C GLU A 854 11.16 -23.02 33.23
N ILE A 855 9.86 -23.01 32.90
CA ILE A 855 9.10 -21.78 32.63
C ILE A 855 8.91 -20.96 33.92
N THR A 856 8.68 -21.63 35.05
CA THR A 856 8.53 -20.99 36.37
C THR A 856 9.77 -20.16 36.73
N VAL A 857 10.97 -20.73 36.51
CA VAL A 857 12.24 -20.09 36.84
C VAL A 857 12.49 -18.87 35.95
N ILE A 858 12.22 -18.97 34.64
CA ILE A 858 12.32 -17.83 33.70
C ILE A 858 11.40 -16.67 34.13
N ALA A 859 10.16 -16.99 34.51
CA ALA A 859 9.18 -15.98 34.89
C ALA A 859 9.60 -15.22 36.17
N ILE A 860 10.12 -15.92 37.19
CA ILE A 860 10.61 -15.29 38.42
C ILE A 860 11.91 -14.51 38.17
N LEU A 861 12.87 -15.04 37.43
CA LEU A 861 14.10 -14.32 37.12
C LEU A 861 13.83 -13.03 36.34
N SER A 862 12.83 -13.04 35.45
CA SER A 862 12.35 -11.85 34.75
C SER A 862 11.70 -10.83 35.71
N ALA A 863 10.91 -11.31 36.68
CA ALA A 863 10.32 -10.47 37.72
C ALA A 863 11.40 -9.81 38.61
N CYS A 864 12.41 -10.58 39.02
CA CYS A 864 13.56 -10.09 39.74
C CYS A 864 14.33 -9.05 38.92
N SER A 865 14.53 -9.29 37.61
CA SER A 865 15.23 -8.36 36.71
C SER A 865 14.54 -7.01 36.61
N HIS A 866 13.21 -6.99 36.46
CA HIS A 866 12.42 -5.77 36.36
C HIS A 866 12.37 -4.96 37.67
N THR A 867 12.63 -5.59 38.81
CA THR A 867 12.53 -4.96 40.13
C THR A 867 13.86 -4.81 40.88
N GLY A 868 14.95 -5.37 40.34
CA GLY A 868 16.28 -5.30 40.94
C GLY A 868 16.48 -6.22 42.15
N LEU A 869 15.75 -7.34 42.24
CA LEU A 869 15.84 -8.31 43.35
C LEU A 869 16.97 -9.32 43.11
N ILE A 870 18.21 -8.84 43.27
CA ILE A 870 19.42 -9.60 42.90
C ILE A 870 19.64 -10.81 43.80
N GLU A 871 19.47 -10.64 45.12
CA GLU A 871 19.73 -11.73 46.07
C GLU A 871 18.76 -12.89 45.87
N GLU A 872 17.49 -12.57 45.64
CA GLU A 872 16.41 -13.52 45.44
C GLU A 872 16.56 -14.26 44.11
N GLY A 873 16.84 -13.52 43.02
CA GLY A 873 17.13 -14.13 41.72
C GLY A 873 18.36 -15.04 41.75
N THR A 874 19.43 -14.65 42.43
CA THR A 874 20.64 -15.46 42.57
C THR A 874 20.39 -16.72 43.39
N LYS A 875 19.69 -16.61 44.53
CA LYS A 875 19.30 -17.76 45.35
C LYS A 875 18.46 -18.77 44.57
N LEU A 876 17.50 -18.31 43.76
CA LEU A 876 16.67 -19.17 42.91
C LEU A 876 17.49 -19.86 41.82
N PHE A 877 18.41 -19.13 41.17
CA PHE A 877 19.26 -19.70 40.15
C PHE A 877 20.19 -20.79 40.71
N ASP A 878 20.78 -20.56 41.89
CA ASP A 878 21.64 -21.53 42.56
C ASP A 878 20.85 -22.77 43.05
N SER A 879 19.57 -22.61 43.44
CA SER A 879 18.71 -23.71 43.88
C SER A 879 18.11 -24.51 42.73
N MET A 880 18.09 -23.98 41.50
CA MET A 880 17.48 -24.58 40.32
C MET A 880 17.90 -26.04 40.08
N LEU A 881 19.21 -26.32 40.06
CA LEU A 881 19.73 -27.68 39.85
C LEU A 881 19.69 -28.53 41.12
N MET A 882 20.12 -27.95 42.25
CA MET A 882 20.36 -28.71 43.48
C MET A 882 19.08 -29.04 44.26
N VAL A 883 18.05 -28.19 44.16
CA VAL A 883 16.79 -28.30 44.91
C VAL A 883 15.65 -28.71 43.99
N HIS A 884 15.53 -28.10 42.81
CA HIS A 884 14.40 -28.35 41.90
C HIS A 884 14.72 -29.38 40.81
N GLY A 885 15.99 -29.77 40.64
CA GLY A 885 16.43 -30.73 39.61
C GLY A 885 16.30 -30.20 38.19
N ILE A 886 16.18 -28.88 38.01
CA ILE A 886 16.05 -28.24 36.71
C ILE A 886 17.45 -27.86 36.23
N THR A 887 17.80 -28.26 35.01
CA THR A 887 19.12 -27.97 34.45
C THR A 887 19.11 -26.56 33.86
N PRO A 888 20.06 -25.67 34.20
CA PRO A 888 20.10 -24.33 33.63
C PRO A 888 20.33 -24.35 32.11
N GLU A 889 19.39 -23.74 31.37
CA GLU A 889 19.44 -23.53 29.91
C GLU A 889 19.78 -22.06 29.56
N ASN A 890 20.05 -21.75 28.28
CA ASN A 890 20.51 -20.43 27.83
C ASN A 890 19.59 -19.28 28.25
N GLU A 891 18.28 -19.52 28.26
CA GLU A 891 17.24 -18.58 28.67
C GLU A 891 17.41 -18.17 30.14
N HIS A 892 17.74 -19.12 31.02
CA HIS A 892 17.97 -18.87 32.44
C HIS A 892 19.24 -18.02 32.66
N TYR A 893 20.31 -18.33 31.93
CA TYR A 893 21.54 -17.54 31.95
C TYR A 893 21.31 -16.12 31.41
N CYS A 894 20.48 -15.96 30.38
CA CYS A 894 20.12 -14.66 29.83
C CYS A 894 19.36 -13.80 30.84
N CYS A 895 18.38 -14.36 31.54
CA CYS A 895 17.64 -13.65 32.59
C CYS A 895 18.54 -13.19 33.75
N MET A 896 19.54 -14.01 34.15
CA MET A 896 20.52 -13.62 35.17
C MET A 896 21.41 -12.46 34.72
N VAL A 897 21.85 -12.47 33.46
CA VAL A 897 22.64 -11.37 32.89
C VAL A 897 21.82 -10.09 32.77
N ASP A 898 20.54 -10.17 32.40
CA ASP A 898 19.62 -9.03 32.39
C ASP A 898 19.39 -8.48 33.82
N LEU A 899 19.22 -9.35 34.82
CA LEU A 899 19.06 -8.96 36.23
C LEU A 899 20.26 -8.16 36.76
N PHE A 900 21.48 -8.69 36.63
CA PHE A 900 22.69 -7.97 37.04
C PHE A 900 22.90 -6.70 36.19
N GLY A 901 22.58 -6.79 34.89
CA GLY A 901 22.71 -5.71 33.93
C GLY A 901 21.83 -4.51 34.25
N ARG A 902 20.53 -4.70 34.41
CA ARG A 902 19.58 -3.62 34.75
C ARG A 902 19.86 -3.01 36.11
N SER A 903 20.31 -3.82 37.06
CA SER A 903 20.69 -3.36 38.40
C SER A 903 22.04 -2.63 38.46
N GLY A 904 22.73 -2.45 37.33
CA GLY A 904 24.00 -1.73 37.24
C GLY A 904 25.21 -2.51 37.76
N ARG A 905 25.05 -3.79 38.09
CA ARG A 905 26.09 -4.69 38.63
C ARG A 905 26.85 -5.37 37.50
N LEU A 906 27.36 -4.57 36.57
CA LEU A 906 27.95 -5.07 35.32
C LEU A 906 29.18 -5.97 35.54
N LYS A 907 29.95 -5.72 36.60
CA LYS A 907 31.10 -6.57 36.96
C LYS A 907 30.67 -7.98 37.37
N GLU A 908 29.62 -8.08 38.19
CA GLU A 908 29.03 -9.36 38.61
C GLU A 908 28.41 -10.09 37.41
N ALA A 909 27.73 -9.37 36.50
CA ALA A 909 27.23 -9.93 35.25
C ALA A 909 28.36 -10.53 34.39
N TYR A 910 29.48 -9.82 34.24
CA TYR A 910 30.63 -10.28 33.47
C TYR A 910 31.30 -11.52 34.10
N GLU A 911 31.54 -11.48 35.42
CA GLU A 911 32.08 -12.64 36.15
C GLU A 911 31.16 -13.86 36.10
N PHE A 912 29.84 -13.64 36.06
CA PHE A 912 28.85 -14.70 35.88
C PHE A 912 28.93 -15.33 34.49
N ILE A 913 29.01 -14.50 33.43
CA ILE A 913 29.22 -14.97 32.05
C ILE A 913 30.49 -15.83 31.91
N GLN A 914 31.58 -15.44 32.58
CA GLN A 914 32.84 -16.19 32.54
C GLN A 914 32.78 -17.57 33.20
N LYS A 915 31.80 -17.83 34.07
CA LYS A 915 31.64 -19.10 34.81
C LYS A 915 30.66 -20.06 34.15
N MET A 916 30.03 -19.68 33.03
CA MET A 916 29.03 -20.50 32.34
C MET A 916 29.66 -21.74 31.67
N PRO A 917 28.97 -22.91 31.68
CA PRO A 917 29.55 -24.18 31.24
C PRO A 917 29.57 -24.46 29.71
N THR A 918 29.01 -23.59 28.86
CA THR A 918 28.90 -23.83 27.39
C THR A 918 29.26 -22.60 26.53
N ASP A 919 29.49 -22.84 25.23
CA ASP A 919 29.85 -21.83 24.22
C ASP A 919 28.77 -20.74 24.06
N ASN A 920 28.93 -19.70 24.88
CA ASN A 920 28.53 -18.30 24.71
C ASN A 920 27.46 -18.02 23.64
N ASP A 921 26.19 -18.17 24.02
CA ASP A 921 25.05 -17.76 23.19
C ASP A 921 25.12 -16.24 22.87
N PRO A 922 25.00 -15.83 21.59
CA PRO A 922 25.04 -14.42 21.22
C PRO A 922 23.93 -13.58 21.85
N ILE A 923 22.80 -14.17 22.27
CA ILE A 923 21.70 -13.46 22.94
C ILE A 923 22.14 -12.96 24.32
N ILE A 924 22.91 -13.75 25.07
CA ILE A 924 23.41 -13.39 26.41
C ILE A 924 24.34 -12.18 26.34
N TRP A 925 25.25 -12.18 25.36
CA TRP A 925 26.18 -11.06 25.15
C TRP A 925 25.48 -9.80 24.62
N ARG A 926 24.38 -9.92 23.87
CA ARG A 926 23.53 -8.77 23.49
C ARG A 926 22.86 -8.14 24.71
N SER A 927 22.29 -8.95 25.60
CA SER A 927 21.69 -8.48 26.86
C SER A 927 22.73 -7.76 27.73
N PHE A 928 23.93 -8.32 27.87
CA PHE A 928 25.03 -7.69 28.62
C PHE A 928 25.50 -6.36 27.98
N MET A 929 25.64 -6.30 26.66
CA MET A 929 25.99 -5.06 25.94
C MET A 929 24.91 -3.99 26.11
N GLY A 930 23.63 -4.37 26.04
CA GLY A 930 22.51 -3.46 26.28
C GLY A 930 22.57 -2.81 27.67
N ALA A 931 22.89 -3.60 28.69
CA ALA A 931 23.10 -3.11 30.04
C ALA A 931 24.32 -2.17 30.17
N CYS A 932 25.44 -2.52 29.53
CA CYS A 932 26.63 -1.67 29.50
C CYS A 932 26.35 -0.30 28.86
N ARG A 933 25.49 -0.25 27.83
CA ARG A 933 25.03 1.00 27.20
C ARG A 933 24.17 1.83 28.15
N ILE A 934 23.19 1.22 28.81
CA ILE A 934 22.27 1.93 29.74
C ILE A 934 23.06 2.59 30.87
N HIS A 935 24.05 1.88 31.43
CA HIS A 935 24.86 2.37 32.54
C HIS A 935 26.14 3.11 32.10
N GLY A 936 26.33 3.33 30.80
CA GLY A 936 27.47 4.08 30.25
C GLY A 936 28.85 3.45 30.51
N ASN A 937 28.94 2.14 30.75
CA ASN A 937 30.21 1.45 31.00
C ASN A 937 30.82 0.97 29.69
N VAL A 938 31.68 1.82 29.12
CA VAL A 938 32.27 1.66 27.79
C VAL A 938 33.29 0.52 27.75
N GLU A 939 34.04 0.31 28.83
CA GLU A 939 35.06 -0.73 28.92
C GLU A 939 34.45 -2.14 28.85
N MET A 940 33.40 -2.40 29.62
CA MET A 940 32.69 -3.68 29.58
C MET A 940 31.87 -3.86 28.29
N GLY A 941 31.31 -2.78 27.76
CA GLY A 941 30.63 -2.80 26.46
C GLY A 941 31.55 -3.14 25.29
N GLU A 942 32.81 -2.70 25.33
CA GLU A 942 33.83 -3.07 24.34
C GLU A 942 34.15 -4.57 24.39
N ILE A 943 34.30 -5.14 25.59
CA ILE A 943 34.53 -6.58 25.78
C ILE A 943 33.35 -7.38 25.23
N ALA A 944 32.12 -6.98 25.57
CA ALA A 944 30.90 -7.62 25.10
C ALA A 944 30.79 -7.57 23.57
N GLY A 945 31.18 -6.45 22.98
CA GLY A 945 31.16 -6.26 21.55
C GLY A 945 32.17 -7.09 20.80
N LYS A 946 33.43 -7.13 21.25
CA LYS A 946 34.44 -8.02 20.65
C LYS A 946 33.98 -9.47 20.66
N ARG A 947 33.37 -9.92 21.76
CA ARG A 947 32.89 -11.29 21.88
C ARG A 947 31.69 -11.59 20.97
N LEU A 948 30.74 -10.65 20.81
CA LEU A 948 29.65 -10.79 19.83
C LEU A 948 30.14 -10.88 18.38
N LEU A 949 31.21 -10.17 18.04
CA LEU A 949 31.82 -10.22 16.70
C LEU A 949 32.44 -11.58 16.37
N GLU A 950 32.92 -12.30 17.39
CA GLU A 950 33.46 -13.65 17.24
C GLU A 950 32.35 -14.71 17.11
N LEU A 951 31.21 -14.50 17.80
CA LEU A 951 30.16 -15.52 17.93
C LEU A 951 29.06 -15.46 16.87
N ASP A 952 28.74 -14.28 16.33
CA ASP A 952 27.77 -14.13 15.23
C ASP A 952 28.15 -12.89 14.38
N PRO A 953 29.03 -13.06 13.37
CA PRO A 953 29.69 -11.96 12.67
C PRO A 953 28.81 -11.18 11.69
N ASP A 954 27.65 -11.71 11.29
CA ASP A 954 26.83 -11.21 10.18
C ASP A 954 25.66 -10.30 10.62
N HIS A 955 25.42 -10.18 11.94
CA HIS A 955 24.28 -9.44 12.47
C HIS A 955 24.59 -7.93 12.71
N GLY A 956 24.18 -7.07 11.77
CA GLY A 956 24.54 -5.64 11.69
C GLY A 956 24.18 -4.76 12.90
N ALA A 957 23.11 -5.07 13.65
CA ALA A 957 22.63 -4.24 14.77
C ALA A 957 23.65 -4.06 15.92
N ARG A 958 24.65 -4.95 16.02
CA ARG A 958 25.65 -4.98 17.11
C ARG A 958 26.74 -3.95 16.94
N TYR A 959 27.12 -3.72 15.70
CA TYR A 959 28.13 -2.75 15.39
C TYR A 959 27.62 -1.32 15.56
N VAL A 960 26.34 -1.07 15.25
CA VAL A 960 25.65 0.20 15.55
C VAL A 960 25.66 0.47 17.06
N LEU A 961 25.42 -0.55 17.89
CA LEU A 961 25.47 -0.45 19.35
C LEU A 961 26.89 -0.14 19.87
N LEU A 962 27.91 -0.84 19.39
CA LEU A 962 29.33 -0.56 19.69
C LEU A 962 29.75 0.84 19.24
N PHE A 963 29.37 1.25 18.04
CA PHE A 963 29.64 2.57 17.47
C PHE A 963 29.05 3.68 18.34
N ASN A 964 27.78 3.53 18.75
CA ASN A 964 27.11 4.49 19.63
C ASN A 964 27.75 4.54 21.02
N MET A 965 28.20 3.41 21.58
CA MET A 965 28.89 3.39 22.88
C MET A 965 30.25 4.10 22.81
N PHE A 966 31.07 3.86 21.78
CA PHE A 966 32.35 4.56 21.62
C PHE A 966 32.18 6.05 21.31
N SER A 967 31.16 6.40 20.52
CA SER A 967 30.82 7.80 20.21
C SER A 967 30.40 8.57 21.48
N ASN A 968 29.52 7.99 22.30
CA ASN A 968 29.10 8.60 23.58
C ASN A 968 30.24 8.72 24.60
N ALA A 969 31.26 7.88 24.48
CA ALA A 969 32.47 7.93 25.32
C ALA A 969 33.51 8.95 24.85
N ASN A 970 33.25 9.68 23.75
CA ASN A 970 34.23 10.48 23.02
C ASN A 970 35.47 9.70 22.53
N ARG A 971 35.37 8.37 22.41
CA ARG A 971 36.41 7.48 21.85
C ARG A 971 36.21 7.34 20.34
N TRP A 972 36.31 8.47 19.64
CA TRP A 972 35.96 8.60 18.22
C TRP A 972 36.80 7.72 17.28
N GLU A 973 38.01 7.34 17.69
CA GLU A 973 38.92 6.49 16.91
C GLU A 973 38.52 5.02 16.96
N ASP A 974 38.07 4.56 18.12
CA ASP A 974 37.52 3.22 18.29
C ASP A 974 36.14 3.11 17.61
N ALA A 975 35.31 4.17 17.70
CA ALA A 975 34.05 4.27 16.97
C ALA A 975 34.28 4.20 15.45
N ARG A 976 35.26 4.93 14.93
CA ARG A 976 35.65 4.86 13.51
C ARG A 976 36.16 3.49 13.12
N THR A 977 36.88 2.79 13.99
CA THR A 977 37.35 1.43 13.72
C THR A 977 36.18 0.45 13.64
N VAL A 978 35.22 0.53 14.56
CA VAL A 978 33.99 -0.30 14.49
C VAL A 978 33.18 0.02 13.24
N ARG A 979 32.98 1.31 12.92
CA ARG A 979 32.29 1.72 11.68
C ARG A 979 33.02 1.21 10.44
N LYS A 980 34.35 1.28 10.41
CA LYS A 980 35.12 0.69 9.29
C LYS A 980 34.89 -0.82 9.15
N VAL A 981 34.82 -1.57 10.26
CA VAL A 981 34.51 -3.01 10.22
C VAL A 981 33.03 -3.25 9.84
N MET A 982 32.10 -2.36 10.19
CA MET A 982 30.71 -2.37 9.69
C MET A 982 30.68 -2.25 8.18
N ASP A 983 31.34 -1.20 7.68
CA ASP A 983 31.38 -0.84 6.27
C ASP A 983 32.08 -1.95 5.45
N GLU A 984 33.07 -2.65 6.04
CA GLU A 984 33.78 -3.77 5.39
C GLU A 984 33.01 -5.11 5.40
N ARG A 985 32.11 -5.35 6.36
CA ARG A 985 31.42 -6.66 6.52
C ARG A 985 29.94 -6.66 6.18
N ASN A 986 29.24 -5.55 6.32
CA ASN A 986 27.82 -5.46 6.03
C ASN A 986 27.50 -4.06 5.48
N PRO A 987 27.65 -3.86 4.15
CA PRO A 987 27.46 -2.57 3.49
C PRO A 987 26.04 -1.99 3.66
N GLU A 988 25.07 -2.84 4.03
CA GLU A 988 23.65 -2.52 4.18
C GLU A 988 23.22 -2.16 5.62
N ALA A 989 24.12 -2.19 6.62
CA ALA A 989 23.77 -2.01 8.03
C ALA A 989 23.99 -0.59 8.60
N THR A 990 24.07 0.44 7.75
CA THR A 990 24.13 1.86 8.18
C THR A 990 22.78 2.57 8.16
#